data_AF-A0A6G4XH66-F1
#
_entry.id   AF-A0A6G4XH66-F1
#
_cell.length_a   1.000
_cell.length_b   1.000
_cell.length_c   1.000
_cell.angle_alpha   90.00
_cell.angle_beta   90.00
_cell.angle_gamma   90.00
#
_symmetry.space_group_name_H-M   'P 1'
#
loop_
_entity.id
_entity.type
_entity.pdbx_description
1 polymer ?
#
loop_
_entity_poly.entity_id
_entity_poly.type
_entity_poly.pdbx_seq_one_letter_code
_entity_poly.pdbx_strand_id
1 'polypeptide(L)'
;PQPAQPLFDRGQLEQLASGRISDLFGPLFAPQDGYARQTRMPEPPMLLTDRVTAIDAEPGSLGTGTIRTETDVRPDAWYLDPAGRMPAGIMIESGQADLLLISWLGIDLINRGERVYRLLGCEVTYHGSPPAPGETLHYEITIDGHAEQDGIRLFFFHYTCRDASGALRLSMRDGQAGFFTDAELADSRGVLWSPAELPRPSGPAEEPPLRCSREAFGPDLVRAFAAGRPAECFGPGWETTRSQVRPPRIPDDRMRLLHEVTDFDPAGGPHGRGYLRAELPLRPDSWFFSGHFKNDPCMPGTLMFEGCLQAMAFHLAALGHTADRDGWRFEPAPGQGIPMRCRGQATPDSRLLVYEVYVTEVTGGPEPALTADLLCTVDGVKAFHAQGVSLRLVPDWPLSHWRALGPLEQQRTGELVPVSTLGGLAGHADNGPVAEADGFRFGYASLLACAWGRPTEAFGPTYAPLDGPRRMPRLPGPPYHFMSRITTVEGPIGAMRPGSRVTAEYDVPDEVWFRAENGNPTMPFCVLLEVALQPCGWLASYTRRLPEPVGDLLFRNLDGTGTVTGEVPTGTQVLRTEVELLDVSQTGDMIIESFAVRCHADGREVFNCTTVFGFFPPEAFQDQVGLSPTDEERSRLALPCDRTADLTAGPARYCAGELRLPGPMLLMIDRVTGYWPDSGAAGLGRLRAEKTVDPGEWFFRAHFFQDPVQPGSLGLEAMCQLLQFHLIEQNIGADVPRPRFEPLLTGREFTWKYRGQVVPADALVTVEMEITEAGTDERGPYAIAEAWLWVDGRRIYHARELGMRVVSGPDDGTADRLDPALDRWLDDHRPNHTVPCLPMMSVMDRLAGAVARRTGRRITGVRDLSLKSWVTVPGPLILDTGISPTEDPDRWTATLRAHDDLPDTGVRQNRSTTDDARATVLLGTPPQPPSPFPPLADAEAVTDIYTPSWTMHGPAFHYLTELRIGSNGSSAVLDPAAGSVPHGLLGQGPLDALTHTIPNADYRRWSPDVEPGMVAYPHRLDRVDFFDPLPRSGLLQVESRFAGFEDTECRRPVVDIQVSCDGRMLLAMRLIELLYPVGPFLKAVPPEHRNTFYRDRLPAPHARGISDAVGDATTLSARTVSVCDWIPGTLAHIYRLPEGVRGRQRLVRIAVADHVARLTGTHPSQVEITAGLNGATVRGSGPHIHPVDVVDLPNGTVRVTSSKPRPER
;
A
#
# COMPACT_ATOMS: atom_id res chain seq x y z
N PRO A 1 -12.75 35.54 -1.32
CA PRO A 1 -12.52 36.30 -2.57
C PRO A 1 -12.55 35.33 -3.76
N GLN A 2 -13.41 35.58 -4.76
CA GLN A 2 -13.31 34.84 -6.02
C GLN A 2 -11.92 35.13 -6.62
N PRO A 3 -11.14 34.11 -7.04
CA PRO A 3 -9.85 34.37 -7.67
C PRO A 3 -10.09 35.21 -8.92
N ALA A 4 -9.33 36.31 -9.06
CA ALA A 4 -9.33 37.10 -10.29
C ALA A 4 -8.94 36.18 -11.45
N GLN A 5 -9.63 36.27 -12.59
CA GLN A 5 -9.22 35.53 -13.78
C GLN A 5 -7.78 35.92 -14.15
N PRO A 6 -6.91 34.95 -14.47
CA PRO A 6 -5.54 35.24 -14.88
C PRO A 6 -5.55 36.06 -16.19
N LEU A 7 -4.58 36.96 -16.33
CA LEU A 7 -4.35 37.70 -17.58
C LEU A 7 -3.86 36.74 -18.67
N PHE A 8 -2.92 35.85 -18.31
CA PHE A 8 -2.51 34.72 -19.14
C PHE A 8 -2.52 33.44 -18.32
N ASP A 9 -3.23 32.42 -18.80
CA ASP A 9 -3.22 31.07 -18.23
C ASP A 9 -2.05 30.22 -18.77
N ARG A 10 -1.94 28.99 -18.27
CA ARG A 10 -0.87 28.06 -18.65
C ARG A 10 -0.79 27.80 -20.16
N GLY A 11 -1.94 27.59 -20.81
CA GLY A 11 -1.98 27.31 -22.24
C GLY A 11 -1.55 28.52 -23.07
N GLN A 12 -1.93 29.72 -22.64
CA GLN A 12 -1.48 30.97 -23.26
C GLN A 12 0.02 31.19 -23.05
N LEU A 13 0.59 30.84 -21.89
CA LEU A 13 2.02 30.91 -21.65
C LEU A 13 2.81 29.94 -22.54
N GLU A 14 2.31 28.73 -22.76
CA GLU A 14 2.91 27.77 -23.71
C GLU A 14 2.86 28.29 -25.16
N GLN A 15 1.78 28.98 -25.52
CA GLN A 15 1.69 29.69 -26.80
C GLN A 15 2.70 30.84 -26.89
N LEU A 16 2.94 31.61 -25.81
CA LEU A 16 3.94 32.68 -25.80
C LEU A 16 5.38 32.13 -25.84
N ALA A 17 5.63 30.95 -25.28
CA ALA A 17 6.93 30.29 -25.31
C ALA A 17 7.35 29.83 -26.73
N SER A 18 6.39 29.53 -27.61
CA SER A 18 6.69 28.86 -28.88
C SER A 18 5.93 29.37 -30.12
N GLY A 19 4.72 29.90 -29.95
CA GLY A 19 3.81 30.34 -31.00
C GLY A 19 4.03 31.78 -31.46
N ARG A 20 3.03 32.35 -32.14
CA ARG A 20 3.04 33.78 -32.50
C ARG A 20 2.73 34.63 -31.28
N ILE A 21 3.58 35.61 -30.98
CA ILE A 21 3.41 36.49 -29.82
C ILE A 21 2.24 37.45 -30.07
N SER A 22 2.05 37.90 -31.32
CA SER A 22 0.98 38.86 -31.66
C SER A 22 -0.44 38.33 -31.46
N ASP A 23 -0.62 37.01 -31.44
CA ASP A 23 -1.92 36.38 -31.19
C ASP A 23 -2.44 36.68 -29.77
N LEU A 24 -1.53 36.98 -28.82
CA LEU A 24 -1.86 37.30 -27.43
C LEU A 24 -1.49 38.73 -27.05
N PHE A 25 -0.37 39.27 -27.55
CA PHE A 25 0.06 40.65 -27.27
C PHE A 25 -0.60 41.69 -28.20
N GLY A 26 -1.22 41.23 -29.28
CA GLY A 26 -1.95 42.07 -30.24
C GLY A 26 -1.12 42.56 -31.43
N PRO A 27 -1.75 43.32 -32.36
CA PRO A 27 -1.20 43.61 -33.69
C PRO A 27 0.12 44.39 -33.70
N LEU A 28 0.43 45.15 -32.64
CA LEU A 28 1.69 45.88 -32.50
C LEU A 28 2.91 44.97 -32.62
N PHE A 29 2.77 43.72 -32.17
CA PHE A 29 3.85 42.73 -32.12
C PHE A 29 3.92 41.84 -33.37
N ALA A 30 2.99 41.99 -34.33
CA ALA A 30 2.98 41.20 -35.57
C ALA A 30 4.31 41.24 -36.36
N PRO A 31 5.09 42.35 -36.39
CA PRO A 31 6.38 42.36 -37.08
C PRO A 31 7.39 41.33 -36.56
N GLN A 32 7.27 40.89 -35.29
CA GLN A 32 8.25 40.01 -34.67
C GLN A 32 7.96 38.52 -34.81
N ASP A 33 6.73 38.14 -35.16
CA ASP A 33 6.31 36.73 -35.25
C ASP A 33 7.16 35.92 -36.25
N GLY A 34 7.73 36.58 -37.27
CA GLY A 34 8.59 35.95 -38.28
C GLY A 34 10.07 35.86 -37.90
N TYR A 35 10.50 36.43 -36.77
CA TYR A 35 11.90 36.37 -36.37
C TYR A 35 12.28 34.98 -35.89
N ALA A 36 13.41 34.49 -36.37
CA ALA A 36 13.92 33.15 -36.03
C ALA A 36 14.18 33.00 -34.52
N ARG A 37 14.70 34.04 -33.87
CA ARG A 37 14.96 34.12 -32.43
C ARG A 37 14.17 35.28 -31.85
N GLN A 38 13.56 35.07 -30.69
CA GLN A 38 12.75 36.06 -29.98
C GLN A 38 12.91 35.85 -28.47
N THR A 39 12.72 36.91 -27.70
CA THR A 39 12.75 36.87 -26.24
C THR A 39 11.45 36.27 -25.73
N ARG A 40 11.57 35.09 -25.12
CA ARG A 40 10.45 34.27 -24.68
C ARG A 40 10.80 33.62 -23.36
N MET A 41 9.77 33.31 -22.58
CA MET A 41 9.93 32.35 -21.48
C MET A 41 10.26 30.96 -22.05
N PRO A 42 10.83 30.08 -21.23
CA PRO A 42 11.14 28.72 -21.62
C PRO A 42 9.96 27.87 -22.12
N GLU A 43 10.23 26.81 -22.88
CA GLU A 43 9.25 25.79 -23.26
C GLU A 43 9.08 24.74 -22.14
N PRO A 44 7.96 23.98 -22.08
CA PRO A 44 7.90 22.81 -21.20
C PRO A 44 9.06 21.83 -21.49
N PRO A 45 9.69 21.24 -20.46
CA PRO A 45 9.27 21.21 -19.05
C PRO A 45 9.77 22.40 -18.21
N MET A 46 10.57 23.32 -18.77
CA MET A 46 11.17 24.46 -18.06
C MET A 46 10.27 25.69 -17.99
N LEU A 47 9.13 25.69 -18.69
CA LEU A 47 8.07 26.63 -18.39
C LEU A 47 7.54 26.29 -16.98
N LEU A 48 8.04 26.97 -15.95
CA LEU A 48 7.65 26.73 -14.55
C LEU A 48 6.43 27.56 -14.13
N THR A 49 6.25 28.74 -14.70
CA THR A 49 5.12 29.63 -14.40
C THR A 49 3.79 29.04 -14.84
N ASP A 50 2.79 29.06 -13.97
CA ASP A 50 1.43 28.55 -14.28
C ASP A 50 0.50 29.64 -14.81
N ARG A 51 0.69 30.89 -14.36
CA ARG A 51 -0.16 32.01 -14.79
C ARG A 51 0.45 33.39 -14.54
N VAL A 52 -0.02 34.35 -15.31
CA VAL A 52 0.22 35.80 -15.12
C VAL A 52 -1.04 36.42 -14.56
N THR A 53 -0.94 37.11 -13.43
CA THR A 53 -2.09 37.75 -12.77
C THR A 53 -2.21 39.23 -13.10
N ALA A 54 -1.10 39.91 -13.42
CA ALA A 54 -1.11 41.32 -13.83
C ALA A 54 0.16 41.69 -14.61
N ILE A 55 0.03 42.65 -15.53
CA ILE A 55 1.13 43.38 -16.16
C ILE A 55 0.82 44.87 -16.07
N ASP A 56 1.65 45.61 -15.33
CA ASP A 56 1.59 47.06 -15.18
C ASP A 56 2.72 47.70 -16.02
N ALA A 57 2.54 47.71 -17.33
CA ALA A 57 3.54 48.23 -18.28
C ALA A 57 2.89 48.65 -19.61
N GLU A 58 3.37 49.74 -20.21
CA GLU A 58 2.91 50.18 -21.54
C GLU A 58 3.51 49.27 -22.65
N PRO A 59 2.67 48.57 -23.45
CA PRO A 59 3.15 47.64 -24.47
C PRO A 59 4.02 48.34 -25.53
N GLY A 60 5.16 47.75 -25.86
CA GLY A 60 6.06 48.28 -26.91
C GLY A 60 6.78 49.59 -26.57
N SER A 61 6.73 50.06 -25.32
CA SER A 61 7.30 51.34 -24.90
C SER A 61 8.82 51.32 -24.70
N LEU A 62 9.41 50.15 -24.46
CA LEU A 62 10.74 50.00 -23.83
C LEU A 62 10.93 50.85 -22.55
N GLY A 63 9.83 51.14 -21.84
CA GLY A 63 9.85 51.79 -20.53
C GLY A 63 10.13 50.80 -19.39
N THR A 64 9.81 51.20 -18.17
CA THR A 64 9.81 50.31 -17.00
C THR A 64 8.44 49.63 -16.86
N GLY A 65 8.35 48.65 -15.97
CA GLY A 65 7.09 47.99 -15.69
C GLY A 65 7.20 46.88 -14.65
N THR A 66 6.05 46.37 -14.21
CA THR A 66 5.97 45.26 -13.25
C THR A 66 5.06 44.16 -13.79
N ILE A 67 5.47 42.90 -13.61
CA ILE A 67 4.67 41.70 -13.90
C ILE A 67 4.47 40.88 -12.63
N ARG A 68 3.29 40.30 -12.49
CA ARG A 68 2.94 39.39 -11.39
C ARG A 68 2.56 38.02 -11.92
N THR A 69 3.15 36.98 -11.34
CA THR A 69 2.95 35.60 -11.78
C THR A 69 2.78 34.65 -10.59
N GLU A 70 2.19 33.49 -10.87
CA GLU A 70 2.06 32.41 -9.89
C GLU A 70 2.63 31.10 -10.42
N THR A 71 3.21 30.30 -9.53
CA THR A 71 3.74 28.94 -9.78
C THR A 71 3.23 28.00 -8.71
N ASP A 72 2.59 26.91 -9.11
CA ASP A 72 2.10 25.86 -8.21
C ASP A 72 3.14 24.75 -8.08
N VAL A 73 3.55 24.45 -6.85
CA VAL A 73 4.39 23.29 -6.58
C VAL A 73 3.48 22.07 -6.48
N ARG A 74 3.47 21.24 -7.52
CA ARG A 74 2.62 20.04 -7.57
C ARG A 74 3.36 18.80 -7.02
N PRO A 75 2.65 17.84 -6.39
CA PRO A 75 3.26 16.60 -5.90
C PRO A 75 3.96 15.76 -6.98
N ASP A 76 3.54 15.90 -8.24
CA ASP A 76 4.06 15.20 -9.42
C ASP A 76 5.10 16.03 -10.20
N ALA A 77 5.55 17.17 -9.66
CA ALA A 77 6.51 18.03 -10.34
C ALA A 77 7.85 17.29 -10.56
N TRP A 78 8.31 17.27 -11.81
CA TRP A 78 9.49 16.51 -12.26
C TRP A 78 10.81 16.94 -11.59
N TYR A 79 10.84 18.14 -11.00
CA TYR A 79 12.03 18.76 -10.45
C TYR A 79 12.17 18.57 -8.94
N LEU A 80 11.18 17.98 -8.25
CA LEU A 80 11.26 17.86 -6.79
C LEU A 80 12.50 17.07 -6.39
N ASP A 81 13.17 17.53 -5.34
CA ASP A 81 14.28 16.81 -4.74
C ASP A 81 13.79 15.53 -4.03
N PRO A 82 14.70 14.64 -3.58
CA PRO A 82 14.33 13.41 -2.88
C PRO A 82 13.57 13.63 -1.55
N ALA A 83 13.56 14.85 -1.01
CA ALA A 83 12.78 15.25 0.15
C ALA A 83 11.40 15.83 -0.22
N GLY A 84 11.05 15.91 -1.51
CA GLY A 84 9.82 16.49 -2.02
C GLY A 84 9.81 18.01 -1.98
N ARG A 85 10.97 18.66 -2.14
CA ARG A 85 11.10 20.13 -2.15
C ARG A 85 11.49 20.65 -3.52
N MET A 86 11.07 21.88 -3.82
CA MET A 86 11.52 22.58 -5.02
C MET A 86 13.00 22.99 -4.89
N PRO A 87 13.90 22.55 -5.78
CA PRO A 87 15.32 22.88 -5.68
C PRO A 87 15.57 24.38 -5.78
N ALA A 88 16.66 24.83 -5.15
CA ALA A 88 16.98 26.24 -5.00
C ALA A 88 17.22 26.94 -6.35
N GLY A 89 17.87 26.26 -7.30
CA GLY A 89 18.02 26.78 -8.66
C GLY A 89 16.68 26.90 -9.39
N ILE A 90 15.81 25.90 -9.25
CA ILE A 90 14.47 25.91 -9.87
C ILE A 90 13.60 27.03 -9.30
N MET A 91 13.73 27.33 -8.00
CA MET A 91 13.03 28.45 -7.37
C MET A 91 13.46 29.82 -7.93
N ILE A 92 14.74 29.99 -8.31
CA ILE A 92 15.20 31.18 -9.03
C ILE A 92 14.59 31.18 -10.44
N GLU A 93 14.67 30.05 -11.13
CA GLU A 93 14.21 29.91 -12.52
C GLU A 93 12.71 30.17 -12.68
N SER A 94 11.88 29.86 -11.67
CA SER A 94 10.45 30.22 -11.68
C SER A 94 10.19 31.73 -11.72
N GLY A 95 11.21 32.57 -11.46
CA GLY A 95 11.20 34.01 -11.65
C GLY A 95 11.39 34.48 -13.10
N GLN A 96 11.38 33.57 -14.09
CA GLN A 96 11.55 33.78 -15.55
C GLN A 96 10.63 34.81 -16.24
N ALA A 97 9.67 35.42 -15.55
CA ALA A 97 8.72 36.34 -16.18
C ALA A 97 9.30 37.75 -16.45
N ASP A 98 10.55 38.02 -16.07
CA ASP A 98 11.33 39.15 -16.60
C ASP A 98 11.43 39.08 -18.13
N LEU A 99 11.61 37.87 -18.69
CA LEU A 99 11.62 37.61 -20.13
C LEU A 99 10.29 37.98 -20.80
N LEU A 100 9.17 37.65 -20.15
CA LEU A 100 7.85 37.96 -20.68
C LEU A 100 7.59 39.47 -20.64
N LEU A 101 7.99 40.13 -19.55
CA LEU A 101 7.81 41.56 -19.37
C LEU A 101 8.68 42.37 -20.36
N ILE A 102 9.94 42.00 -20.57
CA ILE A 102 10.79 42.70 -21.56
C ILE A 102 10.32 42.45 -23.01
N SER A 103 9.76 41.26 -23.28
CA SER A 103 9.09 40.96 -24.55
C SER A 103 7.85 41.84 -24.74
N TRP A 104 7.01 42.00 -23.71
CA TRP A 104 5.85 42.91 -23.70
C TRP A 104 6.24 44.37 -23.90
N LEU A 105 7.36 44.80 -23.34
CA LEU A 105 7.91 46.14 -23.56
C LEU A 105 8.45 46.35 -24.99
N GLY A 106 8.55 45.30 -25.81
CA GLY A 106 8.82 45.39 -27.24
C GLY A 106 10.28 45.25 -27.65
N ILE A 107 11.11 44.56 -26.85
CA ILE A 107 12.56 44.43 -27.16
C ILE A 107 12.84 43.80 -28.51
N ASP A 108 12.03 42.84 -28.96
CA ASP A 108 12.24 42.15 -30.24
C ASP A 108 11.87 43.01 -31.45
N LEU A 109 11.05 44.05 -31.29
CA LEU A 109 10.84 45.06 -32.33
C LEU A 109 12.15 45.77 -32.72
N ILE A 110 13.13 45.74 -31.81
CA ILE A 110 14.46 46.32 -31.99
C ILE A 110 15.55 45.26 -32.23
N ASN A 111 15.49 44.10 -31.56
CA ASN A 111 16.48 43.02 -31.74
C ASN A 111 16.33 42.28 -33.08
N ARG A 112 15.11 42.18 -33.62
CA ARG A 112 14.82 41.59 -34.94
C ARG A 112 15.37 40.18 -35.16
N GLY A 113 15.54 39.41 -34.07
CA GLY A 113 16.10 38.05 -34.08
C GLY A 113 17.62 37.95 -34.25
N GLU A 114 18.33 39.08 -34.22
CA GLU A 114 19.78 39.15 -34.36
C GLU A 114 20.53 39.04 -33.02
N ARG A 115 19.82 39.21 -31.91
CA ARG A 115 20.37 39.22 -30.55
C ARG A 115 19.56 38.35 -29.61
N VAL A 116 20.23 37.67 -28.68
CA VAL A 116 19.62 36.74 -27.72
C VAL A 116 19.86 37.16 -26.27
N TYR A 117 18.92 36.82 -25.39
CA TYR A 117 18.94 37.16 -23.97
C TYR A 117 20.00 36.36 -23.22
N ARG A 118 20.81 37.00 -22.37
CA ARG A 118 21.60 36.33 -21.33
C ARG A 118 21.55 37.12 -20.03
N LEU A 119 21.35 36.41 -18.92
CA LEU A 119 21.55 36.96 -17.58
C LEU A 119 23.05 37.22 -17.37
N LEU A 120 23.38 38.37 -16.78
CA LEU A 120 24.75 38.80 -16.50
C LEU A 120 25.08 38.73 -15.01
N GLY A 121 24.11 38.93 -14.14
CA GLY A 121 24.33 38.83 -12.71
C GLY A 121 23.15 39.30 -11.90
N CYS A 122 23.18 38.98 -10.62
CA CYS A 122 22.18 39.35 -9.64
C CYS A 122 22.71 39.09 -8.23
N GLU A 123 21.98 39.58 -7.22
CA GLU A 123 22.12 39.13 -5.84
C GLU A 123 20.84 38.41 -5.41
N VAL A 124 20.95 37.16 -5.00
CA VAL A 124 19.80 36.34 -4.58
C VAL A 124 19.82 36.14 -3.06
N THR A 125 18.66 36.23 -2.41
CA THR A 125 18.50 35.91 -0.99
C THR A 125 17.32 34.97 -0.79
N TYR A 126 17.58 33.80 -0.19
CA TYR A 126 16.55 32.89 0.29
C TYR A 126 16.08 33.36 1.67
N HIS A 127 14.77 33.35 1.94
CA HIS A 127 14.19 33.88 3.19
C HIS A 127 13.52 32.81 4.06
N GLY A 128 13.40 31.58 3.55
CA GLY A 128 12.86 30.45 4.30
C GLY A 128 13.18 29.14 3.60
N SER A 129 12.72 28.03 4.19
CA SER A 129 12.93 26.70 3.62
C SER A 129 12.31 26.57 2.23
N PRO A 130 12.85 25.71 1.34
CA PRO A 130 12.30 25.52 0.00
C PRO A 130 10.82 25.11 -0.02
N PRO A 131 10.06 25.55 -1.03
CA PRO A 131 8.64 25.21 -1.19
C PRO A 131 8.37 23.70 -1.28
N ALA A 132 7.28 23.24 -0.67
CA ALA A 132 6.76 21.88 -0.79
C ALA A 132 5.49 21.81 -1.68
N PRO A 133 5.11 20.60 -2.12
CA PRO A 133 3.85 20.35 -2.81
C PRO A 133 2.63 20.95 -2.09
N GLY A 134 1.76 21.57 -2.87
CA GLY A 134 0.57 22.27 -2.40
C GLY A 134 0.79 23.76 -2.11
N GLU A 135 2.03 24.25 -2.11
CA GLU A 135 2.32 25.68 -2.04
C GLU A 135 2.19 26.35 -3.42
N THR A 136 1.63 27.57 -3.45
CA THR A 136 1.66 28.48 -4.61
C THR A 136 2.63 29.64 -4.31
N LEU A 137 3.54 29.88 -5.25
CA LEU A 137 4.53 30.96 -5.20
C LEU A 137 4.05 32.14 -6.04
N HIS A 138 4.05 33.34 -5.45
CA HIS A 138 3.67 34.58 -6.09
C HIS A 138 4.90 35.45 -6.35
N TYR A 139 5.24 35.67 -7.62
CA TYR A 139 6.35 36.51 -8.02
C TYR A 139 5.85 37.90 -8.44
N GLU A 140 6.55 38.93 -7.99
CA GLU A 140 6.42 40.31 -8.49
C GLU A 140 7.78 40.74 -9.01
N ILE A 141 7.88 40.96 -10.33
CA ILE A 141 9.13 41.24 -11.05
C ILE A 141 9.01 42.61 -11.69
N THR A 142 10.00 43.47 -11.47
CA THR A 142 10.02 44.85 -11.96
C THR A 142 11.27 45.10 -12.78
N ILE A 143 11.10 45.67 -13.98
CA ILE A 143 12.21 46.19 -14.78
C ILE A 143 12.45 47.64 -14.37
N ASP A 144 13.62 47.90 -13.81
CA ASP A 144 14.04 49.17 -13.22
C ASP A 144 14.52 50.19 -14.26
N GLY A 145 15.07 49.70 -15.37
CA GLY A 145 15.57 50.56 -16.44
C GLY A 145 16.39 49.82 -17.49
N HIS A 146 16.92 50.59 -18.43
CA HIS A 146 17.64 50.08 -19.61
C HIS A 146 18.92 50.87 -19.83
N ALA A 147 19.90 50.25 -20.48
CA ALA A 147 21.10 50.92 -20.98
C ALA A 147 21.49 50.35 -22.35
N GLU A 148 22.15 51.17 -23.17
CA GLU A 148 22.80 50.71 -24.39
C GLU A 148 24.27 51.09 -24.33
N GLN A 149 25.14 50.12 -24.59
CA GLN A 149 26.59 50.32 -24.64
C GLN A 149 27.16 49.55 -25.83
N ASP A 150 27.82 50.25 -26.76
CA ASP A 150 28.46 49.66 -27.94
C ASP A 150 27.53 48.73 -28.75
N GLY A 151 26.23 49.06 -28.79
CA GLY A 151 25.18 48.29 -29.45
C GLY A 151 24.60 47.13 -28.64
N ILE A 152 25.19 46.79 -27.49
CA ILE A 152 24.65 45.83 -26.52
C ILE A 152 23.56 46.53 -25.70
N ARG A 153 22.39 45.91 -25.66
CA ARG A 153 21.24 46.39 -24.89
C ARG A 153 21.19 45.65 -23.57
N LEU A 154 21.08 46.40 -22.49
CA LEU A 154 21.03 45.91 -21.12
C LEU A 154 19.73 46.37 -20.48
N PHE A 155 19.18 45.56 -19.59
CA PHE A 155 18.14 46.00 -18.69
C PHE A 155 18.42 45.52 -17.27
N PHE A 156 17.86 46.26 -16.32
CA PHE A 156 18.03 46.05 -14.90
C PHE A 156 16.68 45.70 -14.29
N PHE A 157 16.67 44.76 -13.36
CA PHE A 157 15.43 44.28 -12.75
C PHE A 157 15.65 43.71 -11.36
N HIS A 158 14.54 43.59 -10.65
CA HIS A 158 14.49 42.91 -9.36
C HIS A 158 13.17 42.16 -9.21
N TYR A 159 13.13 41.21 -8.29
CA TYR A 159 11.87 40.56 -7.94
C TYR A 159 11.78 40.09 -6.49
N THR A 160 10.55 39.84 -6.07
CA THR A 160 10.24 39.14 -4.81
C THR A 160 9.30 37.97 -5.08
N CYS A 161 9.51 36.87 -4.35
CA CYS A 161 8.63 35.71 -4.35
C CYS A 161 8.03 35.54 -2.95
N ARG A 162 6.71 35.43 -2.86
CA ARG A 162 5.97 35.20 -1.61
C ARG A 162 5.16 33.92 -1.68
N ASP A 163 4.90 33.29 -0.54
CA ASP A 163 3.90 32.23 -0.46
C ASP A 163 2.48 32.80 -0.33
N ALA A 164 1.47 31.92 -0.32
CA ALA A 164 0.06 32.28 -0.17
C ALA A 164 -0.27 33.00 1.15
N SER A 165 0.58 32.90 2.18
CA SER A 165 0.44 33.64 3.44
C SER A 165 1.01 35.07 3.36
N GLY A 166 1.73 35.39 2.29
CA GLY A 166 2.44 36.65 2.07
C GLY A 166 3.86 36.66 2.61
N ALA A 167 4.36 35.56 3.18
CA ALA A 167 5.73 35.49 3.68
C ALA A 167 6.72 35.52 2.51
N LEU A 168 7.80 36.30 2.65
CA LEU A 168 8.85 36.39 1.65
C LEU A 168 9.65 35.07 1.63
N ARG A 169 9.83 34.49 0.44
CA ARG A 169 10.53 33.21 0.24
C ARG A 169 11.84 33.38 -0.52
N LEU A 170 11.84 34.24 -1.54
CA LEU A 170 13.02 34.58 -2.34
C LEU A 170 12.99 36.07 -2.70
N SER A 171 14.15 36.70 -2.77
CA SER A 171 14.31 37.99 -3.43
C SER A 171 15.53 38.00 -4.33
N MET A 172 15.41 38.67 -5.46
CA MET A 172 16.54 38.95 -6.34
C MET A 172 16.68 40.46 -6.49
N ARG A 173 17.89 40.97 -6.26
CA ARG A 173 18.29 42.38 -6.39
C ARG A 173 19.41 42.51 -7.42
N ASP A 174 19.63 43.74 -7.88
CA ASP A 174 20.69 44.09 -8.84
C ASP A 174 20.73 43.16 -10.06
N GLY A 175 19.55 42.71 -10.50
CA GLY A 175 19.41 41.85 -11.65
C GLY A 175 19.82 42.60 -12.90
N GLN A 176 20.70 41.98 -13.67
CA GLN A 176 21.23 42.56 -14.90
C GLN A 176 21.18 41.50 -15.99
N ALA A 177 20.56 41.82 -17.12
CA ALA A 177 20.55 40.97 -18.30
C ALA A 177 20.82 41.81 -19.56
N GLY A 178 21.22 41.13 -20.64
CA GLY A 178 21.54 41.79 -21.90
C GLY A 178 21.20 40.98 -23.14
N PHE A 179 21.26 41.64 -24.29
CA PHE A 179 20.95 41.07 -25.60
C PHE A 179 22.19 41.08 -26.50
N PHE A 180 22.65 39.90 -26.88
CA PHE A 180 23.96 39.69 -27.50
C PHE A 180 23.85 39.01 -28.86
N THR A 181 24.73 39.38 -29.78
CA THR A 181 24.96 38.63 -31.02
C THR A 181 25.79 37.37 -30.75
N ASP A 182 25.77 36.41 -31.67
CA ASP A 182 26.57 35.18 -31.56
C ASP A 182 28.08 35.48 -31.45
N ALA A 183 28.56 36.53 -32.14
CA ALA A 183 29.96 36.97 -32.09
C ALA A 183 30.34 37.56 -30.73
N GLU A 184 29.47 38.39 -30.13
CA GLU A 184 29.68 38.96 -28.80
C GLU A 184 29.70 37.87 -27.71
N LEU A 185 28.87 36.83 -27.84
CA LEU A 185 28.86 35.69 -26.92
C LEU A 185 30.12 34.82 -27.06
N ALA A 186 30.60 34.61 -28.29
CA ALA A 186 31.80 33.83 -28.57
C ALA A 186 33.08 34.51 -28.05
N ASP A 187 33.11 35.85 -27.99
CA ASP A 187 34.27 36.63 -27.50
C ASP A 187 34.30 36.80 -25.97
N SER A 188 33.39 36.14 -25.24
CA SER A 188 33.36 36.28 -23.78
C SER A 188 34.64 35.76 -23.11
N ARG A 189 35.26 36.60 -22.28
CA ARG A 189 36.44 36.26 -21.47
C ARG A 189 36.11 35.51 -20.18
N GLY A 190 34.83 35.18 -19.95
CA GLY A 190 34.36 34.57 -18.71
C GLY A 190 34.41 35.51 -17.50
N VAL A 191 34.16 34.96 -16.32
CA VAL A 191 34.20 35.68 -15.05
C VAL A 191 35.65 35.97 -14.66
N LEU A 192 35.94 37.24 -14.39
CA LEU A 192 37.22 37.69 -13.83
C LEU A 192 37.19 37.49 -12.31
N TRP A 193 37.53 36.28 -11.88
CA TRP A 193 37.68 35.91 -10.47
C TRP A 193 38.76 34.84 -10.33
N SER A 194 39.48 34.84 -9.21
CA SER A 194 40.46 33.81 -8.86
C SER A 194 40.30 33.36 -7.40
N PRO A 195 40.63 32.09 -7.09
CA PRO A 195 40.56 31.59 -5.71
C PRO A 195 41.41 32.38 -4.71
N ALA A 196 42.45 33.09 -5.17
CA ALA A 196 43.29 33.94 -4.33
C ALA A 196 42.55 35.16 -3.75
N GLU A 197 41.38 35.53 -4.30
CA GLU A 197 40.54 36.62 -3.81
C GLU A 197 39.70 36.24 -2.59
N LEU A 198 39.67 34.95 -2.21
CA LEU A 198 38.92 34.47 -1.05
C LEU A 198 39.38 35.13 0.25
N PRO A 199 38.45 35.55 1.12
CA PRO A 199 38.80 36.12 2.42
C PRO A 199 39.53 35.08 3.27
N ARG A 200 40.50 35.55 4.08
CA ARG A 200 41.15 34.66 5.05
C ARG A 200 40.14 34.26 6.12
N PRO A 201 39.99 32.95 6.40
CA PRO A 201 39.05 32.47 7.39
C PRO A 201 39.48 32.86 8.82
N SER A 202 38.50 33.06 9.71
CA SER A 202 38.72 33.28 11.14
C SER A 202 38.64 31.96 11.91
N GLY A 203 39.60 31.69 12.80
CA GLY A 203 39.59 30.49 13.67
C GLY A 203 40.14 29.22 13.00
N PRO A 204 40.18 28.07 13.70
CA PRO A 204 40.59 26.78 13.14
C PRO A 204 39.54 26.20 12.17
N ALA A 205 39.90 25.16 11.40
CA ALA A 205 38.93 24.38 10.63
C ALA A 205 38.17 23.42 11.54
N GLU A 206 36.89 23.18 11.23
CA GLU A 206 36.08 22.17 11.90
C GLU A 206 36.65 20.78 11.60
N GLU A 207 36.74 19.92 12.61
CA GLU A 207 37.17 18.53 12.40
C GLU A 207 35.98 17.72 11.84
N PRO A 208 36.16 17.02 10.70
CA PRO A 208 35.05 16.27 10.11
C PRO A 208 34.65 15.08 10.99
N PRO A 209 33.33 14.80 11.17
CA PRO A 209 32.85 13.65 11.92
C PRO A 209 33.41 12.31 11.43
N LEU A 210 33.58 12.17 10.12
CA LEU A 210 34.20 11.01 9.49
C LEU A 210 35.21 11.46 8.44
N ARG A 211 36.29 10.70 8.29
CA ARG A 211 37.33 10.98 7.28
C ARG A 211 37.15 10.05 6.10
N CYS A 212 36.68 10.59 4.97
CA CYS A 212 36.66 9.84 3.73
C CYS A 212 38.09 9.60 3.23
N SER A 213 38.39 8.36 2.84
CA SER A 213 39.71 7.96 2.33
C SER A 213 39.86 8.14 0.81
N ARG A 214 38.78 8.46 0.11
CA ARG A 214 38.75 8.65 -1.34
C ARG A 214 38.96 10.12 -1.69
N GLU A 215 39.81 10.37 -2.67
CA GLU A 215 40.07 11.70 -3.21
C GLU A 215 39.30 11.96 -4.51
N ALA A 216 38.63 10.95 -5.06
CA ALA A 216 37.81 11.04 -6.28
C ALA A 216 36.69 9.99 -6.25
N PHE A 217 35.59 10.28 -6.94
CA PHE A 217 34.38 9.47 -7.01
C PHE A 217 33.88 9.39 -8.46
N GLY A 218 34.09 8.25 -9.09
CA GLY A 218 33.60 8.01 -10.44
C GLY A 218 32.05 7.92 -10.52
N PRO A 219 31.50 7.76 -11.73
CA PRO A 219 30.06 7.91 -11.96
C PRO A 219 29.15 6.96 -11.18
N ASP A 220 29.61 5.73 -10.90
CA ASP A 220 28.83 4.78 -10.10
C ASP A 220 28.73 5.18 -8.63
N LEU A 221 29.78 5.78 -8.07
CA LEU A 221 29.79 6.23 -6.67
C LEU A 221 28.89 7.47 -6.49
N VAL A 222 28.96 8.43 -7.42
CA VAL A 222 28.05 9.59 -7.40
C VAL A 222 26.59 9.13 -7.56
N ARG A 223 26.33 8.17 -8.45
CA ARG A 223 25.01 7.53 -8.56
C ARG A 223 24.59 6.84 -7.26
N ALA A 224 25.50 6.16 -6.58
CA ALA A 224 25.19 5.51 -5.30
C ALA A 224 24.74 6.53 -4.26
N PHE A 225 25.45 7.66 -4.11
CA PHE A 225 25.01 8.74 -3.21
C PHE A 225 23.68 9.36 -3.66
N ALA A 226 23.54 9.68 -4.94
CA ALA A 226 22.30 10.21 -5.52
C ALA A 226 21.12 9.26 -5.35
N ALA A 227 21.36 7.95 -5.20
CA ALA A 227 20.35 6.91 -4.94
C ALA A 227 20.14 6.60 -3.45
N GLY A 228 20.75 7.35 -2.53
CA GLY A 228 20.63 7.13 -1.08
C GLY A 228 21.45 5.95 -0.56
N ARG A 229 22.60 5.64 -1.18
CA ARG A 229 23.53 4.59 -0.73
C ARG A 229 24.91 5.16 -0.38
N PRO A 230 25.02 6.01 0.66
CA PRO A 230 26.28 6.65 1.01
C PRO A 230 27.37 5.67 1.45
N ALA A 231 27.03 4.53 2.06
CA ALA A 231 28.00 3.46 2.36
C ALA A 231 28.76 2.96 1.11
N GLU A 232 28.07 2.83 -0.02
CA GLU A 232 28.70 2.43 -1.29
C GLU A 232 29.57 3.57 -1.84
N CYS A 233 29.05 4.81 -1.81
CA CYS A 233 29.75 6.00 -2.31
C CYS A 233 31.04 6.35 -1.55
N PHE A 234 30.99 6.39 -0.21
CA PHE A 234 32.09 6.89 0.63
C PHE A 234 32.93 5.75 1.24
N GLY A 235 32.36 4.56 1.41
CA GLY A 235 33.08 3.38 1.88
C GLY A 235 33.20 3.33 3.41
N PRO A 236 34.36 2.87 3.94
CA PRO A 236 34.53 2.64 5.37
C PRO A 236 34.16 3.85 6.25
N GLY A 237 33.35 3.61 7.29
CA GLY A 237 32.81 4.63 8.19
C GLY A 237 31.34 4.99 7.92
N TRP A 238 30.80 4.66 6.74
CA TRP A 238 29.41 4.93 6.38
C TRP A 238 28.51 3.69 6.43
N GLU A 239 28.97 2.53 6.89
CA GLU A 239 28.22 1.27 6.88
C GLU A 239 26.87 1.37 7.60
N THR A 240 26.83 2.10 8.72
CA THR A 240 25.60 2.35 9.50
C THR A 240 24.56 3.16 8.75
N THR A 241 24.92 3.87 7.68
CA THR A 241 23.93 4.56 6.84
C THR A 241 23.00 3.61 6.09
N ARG A 242 23.36 2.33 5.96
CA ARG A 242 22.52 1.30 5.33
C ARG A 242 21.22 1.05 6.11
N SER A 243 21.18 1.40 7.40
CA SER A 243 19.98 1.31 8.23
C SER A 243 19.10 2.56 8.20
N GLN A 244 19.47 3.61 7.46
CA GLN A 244 18.67 4.83 7.37
C GLN A 244 17.41 4.60 6.51
N VAL A 245 16.28 5.15 6.96
CA VAL A 245 14.99 5.11 6.27
C VAL A 245 14.97 6.03 5.06
N ARG A 246 15.47 7.26 5.23
CA ARG A 246 15.59 8.28 4.17
C ARG A 246 16.92 9.03 4.33
N PRO A 247 18.04 8.46 3.84
CA PRO A 247 19.34 9.09 3.92
C PRO A 247 19.37 10.43 3.15
N PRO A 248 20.05 11.48 3.67
CA PRO A 248 20.30 12.70 2.92
C PRO A 248 21.06 12.40 1.62
N ARG A 249 20.58 12.95 0.51
CA ARG A 249 21.09 12.68 -0.85
C ARG A 249 20.85 13.86 -1.78
N ILE A 250 21.61 13.94 -2.85
CA ILE A 250 21.35 14.85 -3.98
C ILE A 250 20.26 14.27 -4.89
N PRO A 251 19.63 15.09 -5.76
CA PRO A 251 18.69 14.59 -6.77
C PRO A 251 19.28 13.52 -7.68
N ASP A 252 18.41 12.63 -8.17
CA ASP A 252 18.75 11.57 -9.12
C ASP A 252 18.23 11.89 -10.54
N ASP A 253 18.39 10.95 -11.47
CA ASP A 253 17.86 11.00 -12.84
C ASP A 253 18.20 12.31 -13.58
N ARG A 254 17.20 13.05 -14.06
CA ARG A 254 17.36 14.25 -14.88
C ARG A 254 17.89 15.46 -14.12
N MET A 255 17.71 15.47 -12.79
CA MET A 255 18.18 16.54 -11.90
C MET A 255 19.51 16.20 -11.23
N ARG A 256 20.11 15.04 -11.52
CA ARG A 256 21.48 14.72 -11.11
C ARG A 256 22.46 15.49 -12.00
N LEU A 257 22.90 16.64 -11.51
CA LEU A 257 23.77 17.56 -12.25
C LEU A 257 25.26 17.28 -12.01
N LEU A 258 25.59 16.23 -11.24
CA LEU A 258 26.94 15.72 -11.09
C LEU A 258 27.08 14.37 -11.80
N HIS A 259 28.09 14.23 -12.65
CA HIS A 259 28.45 12.94 -13.24
C HIS A 259 29.49 12.23 -12.38
N GLU A 260 30.58 12.91 -12.04
CA GLU A 260 31.66 12.40 -11.20
C GLU A 260 32.28 13.54 -10.38
N VAL A 261 33.00 13.19 -9.32
CA VAL A 261 33.84 14.10 -8.52
C VAL A 261 35.29 13.71 -8.78
N THR A 262 36.04 14.55 -9.48
CA THR A 262 37.42 14.21 -9.87
C THR A 262 38.44 14.52 -8.80
N ASP A 263 38.14 15.52 -7.96
CA ASP A 263 39.01 15.93 -6.86
C ASP A 263 38.16 16.26 -5.64
N PHE A 264 38.50 15.65 -4.52
CA PHE A 264 37.94 15.92 -3.21
C PHE A 264 39.12 15.99 -2.23
N ASP A 265 39.39 17.18 -1.73
CA ASP A 265 40.41 17.42 -0.72
C ASP A 265 39.80 18.23 0.43
N PRO A 266 39.49 17.60 1.58
CA PRO A 266 38.92 18.30 2.73
C PRO A 266 39.88 19.32 3.37
N ALA A 267 41.18 19.24 3.06
CA ALA A 267 42.20 20.21 3.47
C ALA A 267 42.69 21.08 2.29
N GLY A 268 41.98 21.04 1.16
CA GLY A 268 42.35 21.72 -0.08
C GLY A 268 41.92 23.18 -0.11
N GLY A 269 42.09 23.78 -1.29
CA GLY A 269 41.73 25.17 -1.55
C GLY A 269 42.74 26.19 -0.98
N PRO A 270 42.58 27.49 -1.29
CA PRO A 270 43.59 28.52 -1.02
C PRO A 270 43.96 28.70 0.46
N HIS A 271 43.04 28.38 1.37
CA HIS A 271 43.19 28.54 2.81
C HIS A 271 43.15 27.22 3.59
N GLY A 272 43.25 26.08 2.88
CA GLY A 272 43.24 24.74 3.49
C GLY A 272 41.93 24.39 4.20
N ARG A 273 40.81 24.79 3.61
CA ARG A 273 39.46 24.67 4.20
C ARG A 273 38.57 23.63 3.53
N GLY A 274 39.00 23.13 2.38
CA GLY A 274 38.24 22.20 1.57
C GLY A 274 38.18 22.66 0.12
N TYR A 275 38.33 21.71 -0.78
CA TYR A 275 38.14 21.86 -2.21
C TYR A 275 37.42 20.64 -2.76
N LEU A 276 36.49 20.86 -3.68
CA LEU A 276 35.89 19.80 -4.47
C LEU A 276 35.76 20.25 -5.92
N ARG A 277 36.08 19.35 -6.85
CA ARG A 277 35.88 19.49 -8.29
C ARG A 277 34.98 18.35 -8.79
N ALA A 278 33.89 18.72 -9.44
CA ALA A 278 32.96 17.79 -10.07
C ALA A 278 32.73 18.11 -11.53
N GLU A 279 32.38 17.11 -12.32
CA GLU A 279 32.17 17.22 -13.76
C GLU A 279 30.77 16.77 -14.17
N LEU A 280 30.27 17.37 -15.24
CA LEU A 280 29.08 16.95 -15.98
C LEU A 280 29.38 17.00 -17.48
N PRO A 281 29.51 15.84 -18.15
CA PRO A 281 29.56 15.78 -19.60
C PRO A 281 28.24 16.30 -20.20
N LEU A 282 28.35 17.25 -21.11
CA LEU A 282 27.23 17.82 -21.83
C LEU A 282 27.01 17.06 -23.15
N ARG A 283 25.74 16.85 -23.48
CA ARG A 283 25.34 16.19 -24.72
C ARG A 283 24.36 17.09 -25.47
N PRO A 284 24.40 17.15 -26.81
CA PRO A 284 23.47 17.95 -27.59
C PRO A 284 21.99 17.62 -27.31
N ASP A 285 21.70 16.39 -26.87
CA ASP A 285 20.37 15.87 -26.56
C ASP A 285 19.96 16.01 -25.08
N SER A 286 20.75 16.73 -24.25
CA SER A 286 20.38 17.01 -22.87
C SER A 286 19.04 17.76 -22.77
N TRP A 287 18.16 17.28 -21.90
CA TRP A 287 16.75 17.69 -21.81
C TRP A 287 16.51 19.20 -21.64
N PHE A 288 17.44 19.89 -20.96
CA PHE A 288 17.33 21.33 -20.72
C PHE A 288 17.63 22.17 -21.97
N PHE A 289 18.37 21.66 -22.97
CA PHE A 289 18.60 22.41 -24.21
C PHE A 289 17.33 22.53 -25.05
N SER A 290 16.56 21.44 -25.16
CA SER A 290 15.25 21.47 -25.82
C SER A 290 14.18 22.19 -25.00
N GLY A 291 14.32 22.21 -23.67
CA GLY A 291 13.33 22.81 -22.78
C GLY A 291 13.52 24.30 -22.53
N HIS A 292 14.73 24.86 -22.66
CA HIS A 292 15.00 26.25 -22.29
C HIS A 292 14.49 27.22 -23.37
N PHE A 293 15.29 27.74 -24.30
CA PHE A 293 14.79 28.70 -25.31
C PHE A 293 14.61 28.12 -26.71
N LYS A 294 13.43 28.37 -27.28
CA LYS A 294 13.12 28.04 -28.67
C LYS A 294 14.09 28.75 -29.62
N ASN A 295 14.78 27.98 -30.45
CA ASN A 295 15.78 28.43 -31.42
C ASN A 295 17.02 29.13 -30.82
N ASP A 296 17.24 29.03 -29.51
CA ASP A 296 18.42 29.52 -28.80
C ASP A 296 18.81 28.57 -27.64
N PRO A 297 19.13 27.30 -27.94
CA PRO A 297 19.35 26.30 -26.91
C PRO A 297 20.59 26.63 -26.07
N CYS A 298 20.38 26.85 -24.78
CA CYS A 298 21.45 26.98 -23.79
C CYS A 298 21.00 26.43 -22.43
N MET A 299 21.94 26.04 -21.58
CA MET A 299 21.63 25.66 -20.20
C MET A 299 21.28 26.90 -19.36
N PRO A 300 20.21 26.87 -18.54
CA PRO A 300 19.95 27.92 -17.55
C PRO A 300 21.11 28.06 -16.55
N GLY A 301 21.51 29.30 -16.24
CA GLY A 301 22.51 29.57 -15.20
C GLY A 301 22.07 29.11 -13.81
N THR A 302 20.75 29.05 -13.57
CA THR A 302 20.13 28.51 -12.36
C THR A 302 20.39 27.00 -12.19
N LEU A 303 20.45 26.22 -13.27
CA LEU A 303 20.88 24.83 -13.21
C LEU A 303 22.39 24.70 -12.97
N MET A 304 23.21 25.64 -13.48
CA MET A 304 24.64 25.67 -13.12
C MET A 304 24.82 25.88 -11.63
N PHE A 305 24.04 26.81 -11.05
CA PHE A 305 24.03 27.05 -9.61
C PHE A 305 23.55 25.82 -8.82
N GLU A 306 22.47 25.17 -9.25
CA GLU A 306 21.96 23.94 -8.62
C GLU A 306 23.01 22.82 -8.60
N GLY A 307 23.76 22.63 -9.69
CA GLY A 307 24.88 21.69 -9.72
C GLY A 307 25.98 22.02 -8.69
N CYS A 308 26.28 23.30 -8.49
CA CYS A 308 27.19 23.72 -7.43
C CYS A 308 26.65 23.41 -6.02
N LEU A 309 25.34 23.57 -5.78
CA LEU A 309 24.72 23.19 -4.50
C LEU A 309 24.76 21.67 -4.26
N GLN A 310 24.56 20.87 -5.31
CA GLN A 310 24.75 19.42 -5.22
C GLN A 310 26.20 19.06 -4.88
N ALA A 311 27.17 19.78 -5.43
CA ALA A 311 28.59 19.59 -5.14
C ALA A 311 28.93 19.96 -3.68
N MET A 312 28.32 21.02 -3.14
CA MET A 312 28.40 21.37 -1.71
C MET A 312 27.77 20.29 -0.82
N ALA A 313 26.59 19.79 -1.18
CA ALA A 313 25.90 18.72 -0.45
C ALA A 313 26.75 17.44 -0.43
N PHE A 314 27.37 17.09 -1.56
CA PHE A 314 28.31 15.97 -1.67
C PHE A 314 29.52 16.16 -0.76
N HIS A 315 30.12 17.36 -0.75
CA HIS A 315 31.26 17.67 0.12
C HIS A 315 30.88 17.49 1.61
N LEU A 316 29.76 18.06 2.04
CA LEU A 316 29.29 17.96 3.42
C LEU A 316 28.99 16.50 3.83
N ALA A 317 28.43 15.70 2.92
CA ALA A 317 28.21 14.26 3.13
C ALA A 317 29.52 13.46 3.22
N ALA A 318 30.52 13.79 2.38
CA ALA A 318 31.85 13.16 2.38
C ALA A 318 32.68 13.48 3.63
N LEU A 319 32.39 14.58 4.34
CA LEU A 319 32.93 14.90 5.66
C LEU A 319 32.23 14.13 6.81
N GLY A 320 31.17 13.38 6.51
CA GLY A 320 30.47 12.53 7.48
C GLY A 320 29.30 13.18 8.19
N HIS A 321 28.96 14.44 7.89
CA HIS A 321 27.87 15.15 8.57
C HIS A 321 26.48 14.53 8.34
N THR A 322 26.30 13.66 7.33
CA THR A 322 25.02 12.98 7.06
C THR A 322 24.91 11.59 7.71
N ALA A 323 25.99 11.06 8.29
CA ALA A 323 26.08 9.65 8.69
C ALA A 323 25.09 9.26 9.81
N ASP A 324 24.75 10.20 10.69
CA ASP A 324 23.83 10.02 11.82
C ASP A 324 22.52 10.81 11.66
N ARG A 325 22.25 11.36 10.46
CA ARG A 325 21.15 12.30 10.19
C ARG A 325 20.11 11.72 9.23
N ASP A 326 19.48 10.63 9.66
CA ASP A 326 18.38 9.99 8.91
C ASP A 326 17.15 10.91 8.80
N GLY A 327 16.64 11.06 7.58
CA GLY A 327 15.51 11.92 7.24
C GLY A 327 15.83 13.40 7.05
N TRP A 328 17.10 13.80 7.07
CA TRP A 328 17.49 15.22 6.88
C TRP A 328 17.60 15.58 5.39
N ARG A 329 17.62 16.89 5.11
CA ARG A 329 17.77 17.41 3.74
C ARG A 329 18.72 18.62 3.71
N PHE A 330 19.21 18.94 2.52
CA PHE A 330 20.01 20.13 2.28
C PHE A 330 19.13 21.30 1.86
N GLU A 331 19.43 22.51 2.33
CA GLU A 331 18.81 23.73 1.82
C GLU A 331 19.77 24.94 1.95
N PRO A 332 19.62 25.99 1.11
CA PRO A 332 20.36 27.22 1.28
C PRO A 332 20.09 27.87 2.64
N ALA A 333 21.13 28.47 3.25
CA ALA A 333 20.94 29.24 4.47
C ALA A 333 20.14 30.53 4.18
N PRO A 334 19.15 30.88 5.02
CA PRO A 334 18.32 32.06 4.80
C PRO A 334 19.02 33.35 5.21
N GLY A 335 18.61 34.46 4.60
CA GLY A 335 18.94 35.82 5.03
C GLY A 335 20.28 36.37 4.52
N GLN A 336 21.08 35.56 3.82
CA GLN A 336 22.34 36.01 3.21
C GLN A 336 22.15 36.31 1.72
N GLY A 337 22.64 37.46 1.26
CA GLY A 337 22.75 37.80 -0.15
C GLY A 337 23.86 37.00 -0.83
N ILE A 338 23.54 36.43 -1.99
CA ILE A 338 24.45 35.63 -2.81
C ILE A 338 24.69 36.38 -4.13
N PRO A 339 25.81 37.11 -4.24
CA PRO A 339 26.21 37.74 -5.49
C PRO A 339 26.56 36.67 -6.54
N MET A 340 25.86 36.72 -7.67
CA MET A 340 26.04 35.83 -8.81
C MET A 340 26.51 36.61 -10.04
N ARG A 341 27.50 36.07 -10.75
CA ARG A 341 28.04 36.63 -11.99
C ARG A 341 27.99 35.57 -13.08
N CYS A 342 27.36 35.92 -14.21
CA CYS A 342 27.22 35.06 -15.38
C CYS A 342 27.95 35.72 -16.55
N ARG A 343 28.99 35.06 -17.09
CA ARG A 343 29.81 35.55 -18.20
C ARG A 343 30.12 34.44 -19.21
N GLY A 344 29.38 33.35 -19.21
CA GLY A 344 29.50 32.30 -20.21
C GLY A 344 28.19 31.55 -20.39
N GLN A 345 28.16 30.63 -21.34
CA GLN A 345 26.99 29.82 -21.65
C GLN A 345 27.43 28.39 -21.95
N ALA A 346 26.56 27.43 -21.62
CA ALA A 346 26.63 26.07 -22.14
C ALA A 346 25.58 25.93 -23.25
N THR A 347 26.00 25.44 -24.41
CA THR A 347 25.17 25.22 -25.60
C THR A 347 25.25 23.75 -26.02
N PRO A 348 24.46 23.29 -27.01
CA PRO A 348 24.58 21.92 -27.54
C PRO A 348 25.98 21.56 -28.07
N ASP A 349 26.81 22.54 -28.42
CA ASP A 349 28.19 22.32 -28.87
C ASP A 349 29.18 22.18 -27.70
N SER A 350 28.78 22.59 -26.50
CA SER A 350 29.59 22.47 -25.29
C SER A 350 29.74 21.00 -24.89
N ARG A 351 30.89 20.64 -24.33
CA ARG A 351 31.22 19.23 -24.03
C ARG A 351 31.31 18.94 -22.56
N LEU A 352 31.76 19.90 -21.77
CA LEU A 352 32.04 19.69 -20.37
C LEU A 352 31.66 20.90 -19.55
N LEU A 353 30.96 20.62 -18.45
CA LEU A 353 30.73 21.56 -17.38
C LEU A 353 31.47 21.08 -16.13
N VAL A 354 32.23 21.97 -15.51
CA VAL A 354 33.03 21.71 -14.30
C VAL A 354 32.53 22.59 -13.18
N TYR A 355 32.18 21.98 -12.04
CA TYR A 355 31.81 22.65 -10.80
C TYR A 355 33.00 22.61 -9.84
N GLU A 356 33.38 23.76 -9.30
CA GLU A 356 34.42 23.86 -8.27
C GLU A 356 33.85 24.54 -7.03
N VAL A 357 34.03 23.88 -5.89
CA VAL A 357 33.61 24.33 -4.57
C VAL A 357 34.85 24.72 -3.78
N TYR A 358 35.00 26.01 -3.48
CA TYR A 358 36.09 26.53 -2.67
C TYR A 358 35.56 26.85 -1.27
N VAL A 359 35.72 25.91 -0.35
CA VAL A 359 35.16 26.00 1.00
C VAL A 359 35.85 27.13 1.77
N THR A 360 35.06 27.97 2.43
CA THR A 360 35.57 29.01 3.34
C THR A 360 35.34 28.63 4.80
N GLU A 361 34.22 27.95 5.08
CA GLU A 361 33.82 27.57 6.42
C GLU A 361 32.95 26.30 6.37
N VAL A 362 33.16 25.41 7.34
CA VAL A 362 32.22 24.35 7.72
C VAL A 362 31.91 24.58 9.18
N THR A 363 30.63 24.62 9.53
CA THR A 363 30.18 24.70 10.92
C THR A 363 29.59 23.37 11.33
N GLY A 364 30.10 22.82 12.44
CA GLY A 364 29.43 21.77 13.18
C GLY A 364 28.24 22.31 13.97
N GLY A 365 27.52 21.41 14.63
CA GLY A 365 26.38 21.75 15.48
C GLY A 365 25.11 20.97 15.14
N PRO A 366 23.95 21.40 15.70
CA PRO A 366 22.68 20.74 15.44
C PRO A 366 22.34 20.73 13.95
N GLU A 367 22.54 21.86 13.25
CA GLU A 367 22.32 21.99 11.80
C GLU A 367 23.65 22.33 11.10
N PRO A 368 24.45 21.33 10.67
CA PRO A 368 25.72 21.57 10.02
C PRO A 368 25.56 22.41 8.75
N ALA A 369 26.52 23.30 8.48
CA ALA A 369 26.52 24.10 7.25
C ALA A 369 27.90 24.19 6.61
N LEU A 370 27.90 24.39 5.30
CA LEU A 370 29.08 24.62 4.48
C LEU A 370 28.90 25.94 3.73
N THR A 371 29.89 26.83 3.87
CA THR A 371 29.96 28.10 3.13
C THR A 371 31.14 28.06 2.16
N ALA A 372 30.92 28.46 0.90
CA ALA A 372 31.91 28.39 -0.16
C ALA A 372 31.67 29.44 -1.27
N ASP A 373 32.74 29.81 -1.99
CA ASP A 373 32.60 30.39 -3.33
C ASP A 373 32.53 29.26 -4.36
N LEU A 374 31.62 29.42 -5.32
CA LEU A 374 31.30 28.40 -6.32
C LEU A 374 31.69 28.93 -7.70
N LEU A 375 32.50 28.16 -8.42
CA LEU A 375 32.90 28.47 -9.80
C LEU A 375 32.40 27.36 -10.72
N CYS A 376 31.69 27.74 -11.79
CA CYS A 376 31.31 26.83 -12.85
C CYS A 376 31.97 27.25 -14.17
N THR A 377 32.60 26.27 -14.82
CA THR A 377 33.40 26.44 -16.03
C THR A 377 32.80 25.59 -17.14
N VAL A 378 32.63 26.17 -18.33
CA VAL A 378 32.18 25.47 -19.55
C VAL A 378 33.34 25.41 -20.52
N ASP A 379 33.79 24.20 -20.86
CA ASP A 379 34.93 23.96 -21.78
C ASP A 379 36.18 24.81 -21.46
N GLY A 380 36.46 25.03 -20.17
CA GLY A 380 37.59 25.83 -19.69
C GLY A 380 37.32 27.33 -19.50
N VAL A 381 36.16 27.84 -19.92
CA VAL A 381 35.75 29.24 -19.72
C VAL A 381 34.95 29.38 -18.43
N LYS A 382 35.37 30.26 -17.52
CA LYS A 382 34.68 30.58 -16.25
C LYS A 382 33.31 31.20 -16.54
N ALA A 383 32.27 30.39 -16.61
CA ALA A 383 30.95 30.82 -17.08
C ALA A 383 30.13 31.45 -15.96
N PHE A 384 30.22 30.93 -14.75
CA PHE A 384 29.38 31.32 -13.62
C PHE A 384 30.18 31.36 -12.32
N HIS A 385 29.93 32.36 -11.47
CA HIS A 385 30.50 32.47 -10.14
C HIS A 385 29.45 32.94 -9.12
N ALA A 386 29.33 32.23 -8.00
CA ALA A 386 28.50 32.63 -6.87
C ALA A 386 29.36 32.76 -5.61
N GLN A 387 29.25 33.90 -4.94
CA GLN A 387 30.10 34.25 -3.79
C GLN A 387 29.40 33.95 -2.47
N GLY A 388 30.13 33.35 -1.52
CA GLY A 388 29.72 33.19 -0.13
C GLY A 388 28.45 32.35 0.05
N VAL A 389 28.24 31.34 -0.80
CA VAL A 389 27.04 30.51 -0.75
C VAL A 389 27.09 29.63 0.48
N SER A 390 26.05 29.64 1.30
CA SER A 390 25.94 28.76 2.47
C SER A 390 24.81 27.74 2.28
N LEU A 391 25.15 26.47 2.44
CA LEU A 391 24.23 25.33 2.37
C LEU A 391 24.21 24.63 3.72
N ARG A 392 23.02 24.42 4.28
CA ARG A 392 22.83 23.78 5.59
C ARG A 392 22.10 22.45 5.48
N LEU A 393 22.40 21.55 6.40
CA LEU A 393 21.72 20.28 6.61
C LEU A 393 20.72 20.47 7.74
N VAL A 394 19.44 20.30 7.43
CA VAL A 394 18.32 20.56 8.36
C VAL A 394 17.43 19.34 8.55
N PRO A 395 16.75 19.20 9.71
CA PRO A 395 15.79 18.14 9.95
C PRO A 395 14.64 18.17 8.95
N ASP A 396 14.21 16.99 8.53
CA ASP A 396 12.98 16.77 7.78
C ASP A 396 12.44 15.36 8.11
N TRP A 397 11.34 14.96 7.48
CA TRP A 397 10.70 13.68 7.80
C TRP A 397 10.25 12.93 6.55
N PRO A 398 10.42 11.60 6.49
CA PRO A 398 9.97 10.81 5.35
C PRO A 398 8.52 11.08 4.94
N LEU A 399 7.60 11.17 5.92
CA LEU A 399 6.18 11.40 5.62
C LEU A 399 5.83 12.80 5.15
N SER A 400 6.71 13.80 5.28
CA SER A 400 6.41 15.15 4.78
C SER A 400 6.12 15.15 3.27
N HIS A 401 6.67 14.17 2.55
CA HIS A 401 6.42 13.97 1.12
C HIS A 401 5.75 12.63 0.82
N TRP A 402 6.17 11.52 1.45
CA TRP A 402 5.71 10.18 1.06
C TRP A 402 4.20 9.97 1.18
N ARG A 403 3.53 10.68 2.10
CA ARG A 403 2.06 10.61 2.24
C ARG A 403 1.30 11.00 0.97
N ALA A 404 1.92 11.79 0.10
CA ALA A 404 1.32 12.26 -1.15
C ALA A 404 1.67 11.39 -2.37
N LEU A 405 2.57 10.41 -2.24
CA LEU A 405 3.09 9.62 -3.37
C LEU A 405 2.11 8.56 -3.91
N GLY A 406 0.99 8.31 -3.22
CA GLY A 406 0.01 7.32 -3.64
C GLY A 406 -0.85 6.81 -2.48
N PRO A 407 -1.71 5.82 -2.74
CA PRO A 407 -2.44 5.10 -1.68
C PRO A 407 -1.48 4.31 -0.79
N LEU A 408 -1.99 3.84 0.35
CA LEU A 408 -1.24 3.01 1.29
C LEU A 408 -0.94 1.63 0.67
N GLU A 409 0.35 1.34 0.43
CA GLU A 409 0.81 0.02 0.00
C GLU A 409 1.09 -0.89 1.22
N GLN A 410 1.01 -2.21 1.03
CA GLN A 410 1.26 -3.20 2.09
C GLN A 410 2.35 -4.19 1.69
N GLN A 411 3.17 -4.60 2.66
CA GLN A 411 4.16 -5.66 2.48
C GLN A 411 3.48 -7.03 2.57
N ARG A 412 3.15 -7.60 1.41
CA ARG A 412 2.33 -8.83 1.30
C ARG A 412 3.14 -10.13 1.36
N THR A 413 4.37 -10.11 0.88
CA THR A 413 5.29 -11.26 0.78
C THR A 413 6.64 -10.94 1.43
N GLY A 414 7.61 -11.85 1.43
CA GLY A 414 8.99 -11.55 1.82
C GLY A 414 9.78 -10.66 0.86
N GLU A 415 9.23 -10.31 -0.30
CA GLU A 415 9.90 -9.44 -1.29
C GLU A 415 9.66 -7.97 -0.96
N LEU A 416 10.69 -7.25 -0.53
CA LEU A 416 10.58 -5.87 -0.06
C LEU A 416 10.07 -4.91 -1.14
N VAL A 417 9.01 -4.19 -0.83
CA VAL A 417 8.54 -3.06 -1.66
C VAL A 417 9.34 -1.79 -1.35
N PRO A 418 9.39 -0.79 -2.26
CA PRO A 418 10.06 0.47 -1.98
C PRO A 418 9.48 1.16 -0.73
N VAL A 419 10.34 1.46 0.25
CA VAL A 419 9.90 1.97 1.57
C VAL A 419 9.04 3.24 1.50
N SER A 420 9.25 4.08 0.49
CA SER A 420 8.45 5.30 0.28
C SER A 420 6.98 5.02 -0.03
N THR A 421 6.67 3.89 -0.68
CA THR A 421 5.28 3.49 -1.01
C THR A 421 4.51 3.05 0.22
N LEU A 422 5.19 2.52 1.24
CA LEU A 422 4.60 2.18 2.53
C LEU A 422 4.19 3.41 3.35
N GLY A 423 4.65 4.60 2.96
CA GLY A 423 4.28 5.88 3.55
C GLY A 423 3.10 6.59 2.88
N GLY A 424 2.54 6.02 1.80
CA GLY A 424 1.44 6.61 1.04
C GLY A 424 0.14 6.69 1.83
N LEU A 425 -0.57 7.82 1.76
CA LEU A 425 -1.84 8.04 2.46
C LEU A 425 -2.90 8.72 1.57
N ALA A 426 -2.68 8.81 0.25
CA ALA A 426 -3.63 9.42 -0.66
C ALA A 426 -4.96 8.65 -0.66
N GLY A 427 -6.06 9.33 -0.33
CA GLY A 427 -7.38 8.73 -0.24
C GLY A 427 -7.58 7.77 0.96
N HIS A 428 -6.62 7.69 1.88
CA HIS A 428 -6.77 6.86 3.07
C HIS A 428 -7.83 7.45 4.02
N ALA A 429 -8.67 6.58 4.56
CA ALA A 429 -9.61 6.90 5.61
C ALA A 429 -9.56 5.82 6.70
N ASP A 430 -9.64 6.25 7.96
CA ASP A 430 -9.72 5.33 9.08
C ASP A 430 -11.03 4.52 9.02
N ASN A 431 -10.91 3.20 9.15
CA ASN A 431 -12.06 2.33 9.34
C ASN A 431 -12.44 2.31 10.82
N GLY A 432 -13.67 2.69 11.18
CA GLY A 432 -14.16 2.58 12.56
C GLY A 432 -13.81 3.76 13.48
N PRO A 433 -14.04 3.62 14.80
CA PRO A 433 -13.91 4.70 15.76
C PRO A 433 -12.43 5.05 16.03
N VAL A 434 -12.15 6.34 16.13
CA VAL A 434 -10.81 6.89 16.42
C VAL A 434 -10.92 7.81 17.63
N ALA A 435 -10.03 7.61 18.60
CA ALA A 435 -9.92 8.43 19.79
C ALA A 435 -9.43 9.85 19.44
N GLU A 436 -9.87 10.80 20.26
CA GLU A 436 -9.48 12.20 20.14
C GLU A 436 -9.10 12.74 21.53
N ALA A 437 -7.99 13.47 21.61
CA ALA A 437 -7.63 14.25 22.79
C ALA A 437 -7.24 15.66 22.36
N ASP A 438 -7.73 16.67 23.07
CA ASP A 438 -7.46 18.10 22.79
C ASP A 438 -7.69 18.51 21.32
N GLY A 439 -8.70 17.93 20.66
CA GLY A 439 -9.02 18.22 19.25
C GLY A 439 -8.15 17.49 18.24
N PHE A 440 -7.25 16.60 18.68
CA PHE A 440 -6.35 15.84 17.83
C PHE A 440 -6.76 14.36 17.75
N ARG A 441 -6.90 13.84 16.53
CA ARG A 441 -7.39 12.48 16.25
C ARG A 441 -6.24 11.48 16.09
N PHE A 442 -6.34 10.34 16.76
CA PHE A 442 -5.30 9.31 16.77
C PHE A 442 -5.55 8.15 15.80
N GLY A 443 -5.79 8.48 14.52
CA GLY A 443 -5.96 7.53 13.42
C GLY A 443 -4.62 7.11 12.81
N TYR A 444 -4.67 6.31 11.73
CA TYR A 444 -3.48 5.71 11.11
C TYR A 444 -2.44 6.74 10.69
N ALA A 445 -2.87 7.87 10.10
CA ALA A 445 -1.96 8.92 9.68
C ALA A 445 -1.12 9.48 10.84
N SER A 446 -1.70 9.62 12.03
CA SER A 446 -0.99 10.11 13.22
C SER A 446 -0.06 9.05 13.81
N LEU A 447 -0.47 7.77 13.77
CA LEU A 447 0.36 6.65 14.22
C LEU A 447 1.58 6.45 13.31
N LEU A 448 1.37 6.56 12.00
CA LEU A 448 2.45 6.55 11.03
C LEU A 448 3.36 7.77 11.21
N ALA A 449 2.81 8.95 11.52
CA ALA A 449 3.61 10.13 11.87
C ALA A 449 4.45 9.94 13.14
N CYS A 450 3.96 9.15 14.10
CA CYS A 450 4.75 8.76 15.27
C CYS A 450 5.98 7.91 14.87
N ALA A 451 5.90 7.14 13.78
CA ALA A 451 7.03 6.40 13.22
C ALA A 451 7.94 7.27 12.34
N TRP A 452 7.38 8.01 11.37
CA TRP A 452 8.13 8.61 10.25
C TRP A 452 7.81 10.10 9.98
N GLY A 453 7.02 10.75 10.82
CA GLY A 453 6.54 12.13 10.63
C GLY A 453 7.05 13.10 11.70
N ARG A 454 6.53 14.33 11.64
CA ARG A 454 6.79 15.34 12.67
C ARG A 454 6.09 14.95 13.97
N PRO A 455 6.70 15.16 15.15
CA PRO A 455 6.01 15.00 16.42
C PRO A 455 4.66 15.73 16.51
N THR A 456 4.53 16.92 15.92
CA THR A 456 3.24 17.65 15.85
C THR A 456 2.17 16.94 15.02
N GLU A 457 2.56 16.16 14.02
CA GLU A 457 1.64 15.36 13.20
C GLU A 457 1.27 14.03 13.87
N ALA A 458 1.98 13.65 14.93
CA ALA A 458 1.71 12.45 15.72
C ALA A 458 0.82 12.72 16.95
N PHE A 459 1.05 13.86 17.61
CA PHE A 459 0.43 14.18 18.91
C PHE A 459 -0.16 15.60 19.02
N GLY A 460 -0.06 16.41 17.97
CA GLY A 460 -0.63 17.76 17.93
C GLY A 460 0.32 18.90 18.32
N PRO A 461 -0.17 20.16 18.33
CA PRO A 461 0.66 21.36 18.39
C PRO A 461 1.59 21.51 19.60
N THR A 462 1.24 20.91 20.75
CA THR A 462 2.07 20.94 21.97
C THR A 462 3.46 20.32 21.76
N TYR A 463 3.62 19.47 20.74
CA TYR A 463 4.86 18.80 20.40
C TYR A 463 5.78 19.63 19.48
N ALA A 464 5.41 20.85 19.10
CA ALA A 464 6.21 21.74 18.24
C ALA A 464 7.69 21.93 18.68
N PRO A 465 8.04 21.96 19.98
CA PRO A 465 9.44 22.02 20.41
C PRO A 465 10.31 20.82 19.96
N LEU A 466 9.69 19.73 19.50
CA LEU A 466 10.36 18.53 19.00
C LEU A 466 10.36 18.43 17.46
N ASP A 467 9.80 19.39 16.73
CA ASP A 467 9.88 19.47 15.26
C ASP A 467 11.24 20.03 14.77
N GLY A 468 12.29 19.86 15.57
CA GLY A 468 13.63 20.38 15.32
C GLY A 468 14.68 19.27 15.25
N PRO A 469 15.96 19.58 15.55
CA PRO A 469 17.05 18.61 15.47
C PRO A 469 17.07 17.58 16.60
N ARG A 470 16.23 17.77 17.63
CA ARG A 470 16.08 16.83 18.75
C ARG A 470 15.36 15.57 18.30
N ARG A 471 15.81 14.41 18.79
CA ARG A 471 15.16 13.13 18.55
C ARG A 471 14.07 12.87 19.59
N MET A 472 13.00 12.23 19.15
CA MET A 472 11.95 11.70 20.01
C MET A 472 11.88 10.20 19.78
N PRO A 473 11.63 9.39 20.82
CA PRO A 473 11.26 7.99 20.65
C PRO A 473 10.13 7.83 19.63
N ARG A 474 10.28 6.84 18.77
CA ARG A 474 9.39 6.58 17.63
C ARG A 474 8.63 5.28 17.86
N LEU A 475 7.53 5.11 17.14
CA LEU A 475 6.97 3.78 16.90
C LEU A 475 7.73 3.07 15.77
N PRO A 476 7.63 1.74 15.68
CA PRO A 476 7.96 1.03 14.47
C PRO A 476 7.20 1.53 13.27
N GLY A 477 7.88 1.63 12.14
CA GLY A 477 7.32 1.93 10.82
C GLY A 477 7.04 0.65 10.02
N PRO A 478 6.21 0.73 8.98
CA PRO A 478 6.00 -0.38 8.06
C PRO A 478 7.33 -0.95 7.50
N PRO A 479 7.43 -2.28 7.30
CA PRO A 479 6.38 -3.29 7.45
C PRO A 479 6.22 -3.84 8.89
N TYR A 480 6.86 -3.23 9.88
CA TYR A 480 6.79 -3.64 11.30
C TYR A 480 5.85 -2.78 12.15
N HIS A 481 5.02 -1.94 11.51
CA HIS A 481 4.01 -1.13 12.19
C HIS A 481 2.71 -1.94 12.34
N PHE A 482 2.35 -2.28 13.56
CA PHE A 482 1.20 -3.13 13.85
C PHE A 482 0.12 -2.39 14.66
N MET A 483 -0.16 -1.15 14.25
CA MET A 483 -1.23 -0.33 14.81
C MET A 483 -2.00 0.34 13.68
N SER A 484 -3.32 0.21 13.66
CA SER A 484 -4.20 0.85 12.67
C SER A 484 -4.83 2.12 13.23
N ARG A 485 -5.18 2.13 14.53
CA ARG A 485 -5.83 3.27 15.20
C ARG A 485 -5.81 3.11 16.72
N ILE A 486 -5.94 4.23 17.42
CA ILE A 486 -6.32 4.25 18.84
C ILE A 486 -7.84 4.41 18.91
N THR A 487 -8.54 3.51 19.58
CA THR A 487 -10.00 3.59 19.74
C THR A 487 -10.41 4.30 21.02
N THR A 488 -9.60 4.19 22.08
CA THR A 488 -9.81 4.90 23.35
C THR A 488 -8.48 5.27 23.99
N VAL A 489 -8.43 6.45 24.59
CA VAL A 489 -7.31 6.88 25.45
C VAL A 489 -7.87 7.52 26.72
N GLU A 490 -7.37 7.11 27.87
CA GLU A 490 -7.76 7.62 29.19
C GLU A 490 -6.52 8.17 29.91
N GLY A 491 -6.58 9.44 30.29
CA GLY A 491 -5.47 10.14 30.92
C GLY A 491 -5.08 11.41 30.14
N PRO A 492 -4.60 12.46 30.83
CA PRO A 492 -4.19 13.68 30.15
C PRO A 492 -2.89 13.46 29.37
N ILE A 493 -2.82 14.04 28.16
CA ILE A 493 -1.58 14.14 27.41
C ILE A 493 -0.52 14.84 28.26
N GLY A 494 0.71 14.33 28.25
CA GLY A 494 1.83 14.91 28.99
C GLY A 494 1.75 14.85 30.52
N ALA A 495 0.95 13.97 31.11
CA ALA A 495 0.81 13.88 32.57
C ALA A 495 1.81 12.95 33.27
N MET A 496 2.40 11.98 32.57
CA MET A 496 3.18 10.84 33.10
C MET A 496 2.53 10.25 34.37
N ARG A 497 1.28 9.80 34.24
CA ARG A 497 0.45 9.42 35.38
C ARG A 497 0.12 7.92 35.37
N PRO A 498 0.51 7.16 36.41
CA PRO A 498 0.01 5.80 36.63
C PRO A 498 -1.53 5.73 36.60
N GLY A 499 -2.05 4.68 35.97
CA GLY A 499 -3.46 4.47 35.66
C GLY A 499 -3.93 5.05 34.33
N SER A 500 -3.04 5.67 33.54
CA SER A 500 -3.36 6.05 32.15
C SER A 500 -3.52 4.81 31.28
N ARG A 501 -4.49 4.81 30.36
CA ARG A 501 -4.86 3.63 29.55
C ARG A 501 -5.03 3.96 28.09
N VAL A 502 -4.75 2.99 27.23
CA VAL A 502 -5.01 3.08 25.80
C VAL A 502 -5.56 1.76 25.27
N THR A 503 -6.48 1.84 24.31
CA THR A 503 -6.89 0.70 23.48
C THR A 503 -6.51 1.00 22.05
N ALA A 504 -5.68 0.14 21.47
CA ALA A 504 -5.26 0.18 20.08
C ALA A 504 -5.86 -0.99 19.30
N GLU A 505 -6.16 -0.78 18.03
CA GLU A 505 -6.56 -1.84 17.10
C GLU A 505 -5.55 -1.96 15.96
N TYR A 506 -5.32 -3.20 15.53
CA TYR A 506 -4.59 -3.55 14.32
C TYR A 506 -5.50 -4.36 13.41
N ASP A 507 -5.79 -3.80 12.23
CA ASP A 507 -6.45 -4.52 11.14
C ASP A 507 -5.45 -5.47 10.52
N VAL A 508 -5.71 -6.77 10.62
CA VAL A 508 -4.83 -7.79 10.06
C VAL A 508 -5.13 -7.94 8.58
N PRO A 509 -4.19 -7.66 7.67
CA PRO A 509 -4.45 -7.88 6.26
C PRO A 509 -4.58 -9.37 5.93
N ASP A 510 -5.44 -9.68 4.95
CA ASP A 510 -5.59 -11.03 4.42
C ASP A 510 -4.26 -11.58 3.87
N GLU A 511 -3.50 -10.73 3.16
CA GLU A 511 -2.17 -11.02 2.61
C GLU A 511 -1.13 -10.14 3.30
N VAL A 512 -0.25 -10.74 4.10
CA VAL A 512 0.80 -10.03 4.85
C VAL A 512 2.07 -10.87 4.97
N TRP A 513 3.22 -10.21 4.88
CA TRP A 513 4.53 -10.85 4.74
C TRP A 513 4.82 -11.89 5.82
N PHE A 514 4.49 -11.61 7.08
CA PHE A 514 4.80 -12.53 8.16
C PHE A 514 3.99 -13.83 8.07
N ARG A 515 2.84 -13.84 7.37
CA ARG A 515 2.10 -15.09 7.09
C ARG A 515 2.70 -15.84 5.90
N ALA A 516 3.14 -15.10 4.88
CA ALA A 516 3.78 -15.67 3.70
C ALA A 516 5.13 -16.34 4.07
N GLU A 517 5.87 -15.73 4.99
CA GLU A 517 7.20 -16.18 5.43
C GLU A 517 7.13 -17.22 6.55
N ASN A 518 6.07 -17.23 7.37
CA ASN A 518 6.01 -18.19 8.48
C ASN A 518 5.82 -19.64 8.00
N GLY A 519 6.37 -20.59 8.74
CA GLY A 519 6.22 -22.02 8.49
C GLY A 519 4.78 -22.53 8.70
N ASN A 520 3.92 -21.76 9.37
CA ASN A 520 2.56 -22.11 9.77
C ASN A 520 1.57 -20.97 9.42
N PRO A 521 0.30 -21.27 9.02
CA PRO A 521 -0.79 -20.29 8.82
C PRO A 521 -1.28 -19.51 10.07
N THR A 522 -0.40 -19.19 11.01
CA THR A 522 -0.70 -18.37 12.19
C THR A 522 0.30 -17.22 12.33
N MET A 523 -0.08 -16.19 13.10
CA MET A 523 0.83 -15.08 13.41
C MET A 523 2.04 -15.59 14.22
N PRO A 524 3.28 -15.30 13.81
CA PRO A 524 4.46 -15.67 14.58
C PRO A 524 4.55 -14.88 15.88
N PHE A 525 5.24 -15.44 16.87
CA PHE A 525 5.25 -14.89 18.23
C PHE A 525 5.86 -13.48 18.30
N CYS A 526 6.93 -13.19 17.55
CA CYS A 526 7.48 -11.83 17.48
C CYS A 526 6.47 -10.77 17.05
N VAL A 527 5.63 -11.07 16.05
CA VAL A 527 4.60 -10.13 15.57
C VAL A 527 3.50 -9.96 16.61
N LEU A 528 3.03 -11.05 17.24
CA LEU A 528 2.05 -10.96 18.33
C LEU A 528 2.57 -10.13 19.50
N LEU A 529 3.85 -10.30 19.85
CA LEU A 529 4.49 -9.53 20.90
C LEU A 529 4.55 -8.04 20.52
N GLU A 530 4.87 -7.69 19.28
CA GLU A 530 4.88 -6.29 18.82
C GLU A 530 3.50 -5.64 18.78
N VAL A 531 2.48 -6.36 18.31
CA VAL A 531 1.07 -5.91 18.38
C VAL A 531 0.68 -5.57 19.83
N ALA A 532 1.25 -6.28 20.81
CA ALA A 532 1.03 -6.05 22.22
C ALA A 532 1.86 -4.90 22.79
N LEU A 533 3.12 -4.74 22.35
CA LEU A 533 4.09 -3.83 22.95
C LEU A 533 4.13 -2.42 22.32
N GLN A 534 3.83 -2.25 21.03
CA GLN A 534 3.84 -0.94 20.38
C GLN A 534 2.89 0.08 21.05
N PRO A 535 1.67 -0.31 21.48
CA PRO A 535 0.80 0.60 22.23
C PRO A 535 1.40 1.08 23.57
N CYS A 536 2.32 0.33 24.19
CA CYS A 536 3.07 0.81 25.36
C CYS A 536 3.99 1.98 24.99
N GLY A 537 4.76 1.86 23.90
CA GLY A 537 5.61 2.94 23.39
C GLY A 537 4.83 4.17 22.95
N TRP A 538 3.65 3.96 22.35
CA TRP A 538 2.73 5.05 22.03
C TRP A 538 2.23 5.76 23.29
N LEU A 539 1.77 5.01 24.31
CA LEU A 539 1.25 5.58 25.56
C LEU A 539 2.34 6.30 26.36
N ALA A 540 3.56 5.75 26.40
CA ALA A 540 4.73 6.39 27.00
C ALA A 540 5.02 7.75 26.34
N SER A 541 4.96 7.79 25.01
CA SER A 541 5.13 9.04 24.24
C SER A 541 3.97 10.01 24.47
N TYR A 542 2.72 9.55 24.44
CA TYR A 542 1.52 10.37 24.68
C TYR A 542 1.52 11.02 26.07
N THR A 543 1.93 10.28 27.10
CA THR A 543 1.94 10.79 28.48
C THR A 543 3.18 11.62 28.81
N ARG A 544 4.14 11.76 27.90
CA ARG A 544 5.42 12.44 28.11
C ARG A 544 5.28 13.95 28.35
N ARG A 545 5.88 14.46 29.43
CA ARG A 545 5.87 15.91 29.76
C ARG A 545 6.74 16.70 28.78
N LEU A 546 6.24 17.84 28.28
CA LEU A 546 7.00 18.75 27.40
C LEU A 546 6.94 20.22 27.88
N PRO A 547 8.00 21.03 27.64
CA PRO A 547 9.32 20.62 27.16
C PRO A 547 10.14 19.95 28.26
N GLU A 548 10.84 18.86 27.94
CA GLU A 548 11.77 18.23 28.89
C GLU A 548 13.12 18.96 28.88
N PRO A 549 13.73 19.20 30.06
CA PRO A 549 15.06 19.81 30.18
C PRO A 549 16.20 18.86 29.76
N VAL A 550 15.91 17.57 29.58
CA VAL A 550 16.85 16.51 29.23
C VAL A 550 17.04 16.47 27.70
N GLY A 551 18.21 15.99 27.22
CA GLY A 551 18.56 15.86 25.81
C GLY A 551 17.72 14.85 25.02
N ASP A 552 18.33 14.19 24.03
CA ASP A 552 17.68 13.08 23.31
C ASP A 552 17.57 11.86 24.24
N LEU A 553 16.46 11.12 24.17
CA LEU A 553 16.25 9.89 24.92
C LEU A 553 15.88 8.74 23.98
N LEU A 554 16.38 7.55 24.29
CA LEU A 554 16.08 6.29 23.61
C LEU A 554 15.08 5.48 24.46
N PHE A 555 14.11 4.85 23.81
CA PHE A 555 13.10 4.04 24.50
C PHE A 555 13.38 2.55 24.28
N ARG A 556 13.47 1.77 25.36
CA ARG A 556 13.84 0.35 25.30
C ARG A 556 12.95 -0.48 26.21
N ASN A 557 12.55 -1.66 25.72
CA ASN A 557 12.00 -2.71 26.57
C ASN A 557 13.10 -3.32 27.44
N LEU A 558 12.79 -3.65 28.70
CA LEU A 558 13.75 -4.17 29.67
C LEU A 558 13.39 -5.56 30.15
N ASP A 559 12.12 -5.81 30.42
CA ASP A 559 11.66 -7.11 30.90
C ASP A 559 10.16 -7.28 30.69
N GLY A 560 9.72 -8.54 30.76
CA GLY A 560 8.31 -8.86 30.84
C GLY A 560 8.05 -10.32 31.16
N THR A 561 6.80 -10.55 31.54
CA THR A 561 6.23 -11.85 31.85
C THR A 561 4.92 -11.95 31.11
N GLY A 562 4.72 -12.99 30.31
CA GLY A 562 3.52 -13.12 29.48
C GLY A 562 3.07 -14.55 29.27
N THR A 563 1.81 -14.70 28.88
CA THR A 563 1.20 -15.98 28.51
C THR A 563 0.47 -15.82 27.19
N VAL A 564 0.84 -16.62 26.19
CA VAL A 564 0.07 -16.76 24.94
C VAL A 564 -1.10 -17.68 25.23
N THR A 565 -2.33 -17.16 25.23
CA THR A 565 -3.54 -17.91 25.59
C THR A 565 -4.24 -18.52 24.38
N GLY A 566 -3.91 -18.08 23.15
CA GLY A 566 -4.44 -18.66 21.93
C GLY A 566 -3.70 -18.23 20.67
N GLU A 567 -3.86 -19.00 19.59
CA GLU A 567 -3.29 -18.68 18.29
C GLU A 567 -4.09 -17.58 17.56
N VAL A 568 -3.43 -16.89 16.64
CA VAL A 568 -4.05 -15.91 15.72
C VAL A 568 -4.04 -16.51 14.30
N PRO A 569 -5.12 -17.20 13.89
CA PRO A 569 -5.18 -17.90 12.61
C PRO A 569 -5.30 -16.96 11.41
N THR A 570 -5.31 -17.55 10.21
CA THR A 570 -5.72 -16.86 8.99
C THR A 570 -7.22 -16.52 9.06
N GLY A 571 -7.61 -15.35 8.55
CA GLY A 571 -8.98 -14.85 8.62
C GLY A 571 -9.31 -14.04 9.88
N THR A 572 -8.39 -13.93 10.85
CA THR A 572 -8.54 -12.94 11.93
C THR A 572 -8.61 -11.54 11.34
N GLN A 573 -9.62 -10.76 11.71
CA GLN A 573 -9.85 -9.43 11.13
C GLN A 573 -9.14 -8.34 11.94
N VAL A 574 -9.28 -8.38 13.27
CA VAL A 574 -8.77 -7.31 14.14
C VAL A 574 -8.09 -7.91 15.38
N LEU A 575 -6.92 -7.38 15.72
CA LEU A 575 -6.36 -7.49 17.07
C LEU A 575 -6.62 -6.19 17.84
N ARG A 576 -7.16 -6.32 19.05
CA ARG A 576 -7.37 -5.24 19.99
C ARG A 576 -6.42 -5.40 21.18
N THR A 577 -5.58 -4.41 21.40
CA THR A 577 -4.62 -4.36 22.51
C THR A 577 -5.02 -3.28 23.50
N GLU A 578 -5.23 -3.67 24.75
CA GLU A 578 -5.49 -2.79 25.89
C GLU A 578 -4.22 -2.68 26.73
N VAL A 579 -3.78 -1.46 27.01
CA VAL A 579 -2.58 -1.16 27.81
C VAL A 579 -2.91 -0.22 28.95
N GLU A 580 -2.40 -0.54 30.14
CA GLU A 580 -2.45 0.32 31.32
C GLU A 580 -1.02 0.61 31.83
N LEU A 581 -0.70 1.88 32.02
CA LEU A 581 0.53 2.33 32.68
C LEU A 581 0.40 2.11 34.18
N LEU A 582 1.13 1.14 34.74
CA LEU A 582 1.02 0.72 36.14
C LEU A 582 1.85 1.59 37.09
N ASP A 583 3.08 1.93 36.68
CA ASP A 583 4.01 2.70 37.51
C ASP A 583 4.98 3.50 36.64
N VAL A 584 5.44 4.63 37.17
CA VAL A 584 6.45 5.51 36.58
C VAL A 584 7.46 5.86 37.66
N SER A 585 8.73 5.55 37.43
CA SER A 585 9.82 5.92 38.32
C SER A 585 10.89 6.69 37.55
N GLN A 586 11.46 7.73 38.16
CA GLN A 586 12.49 8.55 37.54
C GLN A 586 13.72 8.62 38.44
N THR A 587 14.89 8.33 37.89
CA THR A 587 16.18 8.44 38.58
C THR A 587 17.16 9.18 37.69
N GLY A 588 17.46 10.44 38.03
CA GLY A 588 18.20 11.33 37.14
C GLY A 588 17.44 11.56 35.82
N ASP A 589 18.14 11.35 34.70
CA ASP A 589 17.59 11.49 33.35
C ASP A 589 16.91 10.20 32.82
N MET A 590 16.95 9.12 33.61
CA MET A 590 16.31 7.85 33.25
C MET A 590 14.90 7.78 33.81
N ILE A 591 13.96 7.33 32.99
CA ILE A 591 12.55 7.10 33.37
C ILE A 591 12.24 5.64 33.09
N ILE A 592 11.69 4.92 34.08
CA ILE A 592 11.26 3.53 33.96
C ILE A 592 9.75 3.47 34.14
N GLU A 593 9.09 2.77 33.22
CA GLU A 593 7.64 2.64 33.16
C GLU A 593 7.26 1.16 33.09
N SER A 594 6.25 0.77 33.85
CA SER A 594 5.70 -0.60 33.80
C SER A 594 4.27 -0.61 33.31
N PHE A 595 3.91 -1.63 32.54
CA PHE A 595 2.63 -1.74 31.84
C PHE A 595 1.98 -3.10 32.08
N ALA A 596 0.65 -3.11 32.13
CA ALA A 596 -0.16 -4.31 31.93
C ALA A 596 -0.77 -4.27 30.53
N VAL A 597 -0.76 -5.42 29.84
CA VAL A 597 -1.21 -5.55 28.46
C VAL A 597 -2.14 -6.74 28.31
N ARG A 598 -3.24 -6.55 27.56
CA ARG A 598 -4.14 -7.63 27.11
C ARG A 598 -4.42 -7.48 25.62
N CYS A 599 -4.23 -8.54 24.86
CA CYS A 599 -4.46 -8.58 23.43
C CYS A 599 -5.53 -9.61 23.07
N HIS A 600 -6.50 -9.18 22.27
CA HIS A 600 -7.64 -9.98 21.84
C HIS A 600 -7.70 -10.05 20.32
N ALA A 601 -7.85 -11.24 19.73
CA ALA A 601 -8.14 -11.43 18.32
C ALA A 601 -9.64 -11.69 18.13
N ASP A 602 -10.33 -10.82 17.40
CA ASP A 602 -11.80 -10.88 17.16
C ASP A 602 -12.62 -11.12 18.44
N GLY A 603 -12.18 -10.52 19.55
CA GLY A 603 -12.83 -10.62 20.86
C GLY A 603 -12.37 -11.78 21.75
N ARG A 604 -11.52 -12.70 21.27
CA ARG A 604 -10.91 -13.76 22.08
C ARG A 604 -9.54 -13.33 22.57
N GLU A 605 -9.26 -13.42 23.88
CA GLU A 605 -7.92 -13.17 24.41
C GLU A 605 -6.91 -14.15 23.78
N VAL A 606 -5.79 -13.63 23.28
CA VAL A 606 -4.71 -14.40 22.67
C VAL A 606 -3.36 -14.19 23.35
N PHE A 607 -3.18 -13.06 24.04
CA PHE A 607 -1.97 -12.77 24.78
C PHE A 607 -2.24 -11.81 25.95
N ASN A 608 -1.61 -12.06 27.09
CA ASN A 608 -1.57 -11.12 28.20
C ASN A 608 -0.15 -11.08 28.77
N CYS A 609 0.29 -9.89 29.21
CA CYS A 609 1.61 -9.74 29.82
C CYS A 609 1.70 -8.51 30.73
N THR A 610 2.71 -8.52 31.59
CA THR A 610 3.28 -7.31 32.20
C THR A 610 4.66 -7.06 31.64
N THR A 611 5.03 -5.79 31.48
CA THR A 611 6.30 -5.43 30.85
C THR A 611 6.84 -4.09 31.35
N VAL A 612 8.16 -3.91 31.28
CA VAL A 612 8.87 -2.72 31.73
C VAL A 612 9.65 -2.12 30.57
N PHE A 613 9.52 -0.81 30.39
CA PHE A 613 10.29 -0.01 29.46
C PHE A 613 11.04 1.09 30.18
N GLY A 614 12.02 1.69 29.51
CA GLY A 614 12.62 2.92 30.00
C GLY A 614 13.07 3.86 28.90
N PHE A 615 13.10 5.15 29.27
CA PHE A 615 13.76 6.22 28.54
C PHE A 615 15.17 6.39 29.11
N PHE A 616 16.16 6.40 28.22
CA PHE A 616 17.57 6.44 28.58
C PHE A 616 18.31 7.46 27.71
N PRO A 617 19.22 8.27 28.27
CA PRO A 617 20.11 9.08 27.46
C PRO A 617 21.05 8.18 26.64
N PRO A 618 21.45 8.54 25.41
CA PRO A 618 22.33 7.74 24.56
C PRO A 618 23.62 7.28 25.25
N GLU A 619 24.18 8.10 26.16
CA GLU A 619 25.39 7.81 26.92
C GLU A 619 25.23 6.58 27.83
N ALA A 620 24.00 6.27 28.28
CA ALA A 620 23.71 5.06 29.08
C ALA A 620 23.97 3.76 28.32
N PHE A 621 24.16 3.81 27.00
CA PHE A 621 24.42 2.66 26.13
C PHE A 621 25.91 2.44 25.79
N GLN A 622 26.80 3.41 26.08
CA GLN A 622 28.21 3.32 25.70
C GLN A 622 28.96 2.21 26.46
N ASP A 623 28.66 2.01 27.74
CA ASP A 623 29.34 1.04 28.63
C ASP A 623 28.42 -0.10 29.10
N GLN A 624 27.47 -0.55 28.27
CA GLN A 624 26.57 -1.64 28.67
C GLN A 624 27.34 -2.94 28.93
N VAL A 625 27.33 -3.38 30.19
CA VAL A 625 28.00 -4.60 30.66
C VAL A 625 27.22 -5.86 30.26
N GLY A 626 25.92 -5.75 30.00
CA GLY A 626 25.06 -6.91 29.74
C GLY A 626 24.61 -7.63 31.01
N LEU A 627 24.12 -8.85 30.84
CA LEU A 627 23.83 -9.80 31.92
C LEU A 627 25.11 -10.57 32.29
N SER A 628 25.60 -10.43 33.52
CA SER A 628 26.84 -11.05 33.98
C SER A 628 26.86 -12.57 33.81
N PRO A 629 27.68 -13.15 32.91
CA PRO A 629 27.88 -14.59 32.80
C PRO A 629 29.05 -15.08 33.67
N THR A 630 29.03 -16.36 34.05
CA THR A 630 30.22 -17.01 34.62
C THR A 630 31.28 -17.26 33.54
N ASP A 631 32.53 -17.48 33.94
CA ASP A 631 33.61 -17.83 33.01
C ASP A 631 33.32 -19.14 32.26
N GLU A 632 32.68 -20.09 32.95
CA GLU A 632 32.21 -21.33 32.34
C GLU A 632 31.17 -21.03 31.27
N GLU A 633 30.14 -20.24 31.58
CA GLU A 633 29.10 -19.86 30.62
C GLU A 633 29.69 -19.18 29.37
N ARG A 634 30.66 -18.28 29.56
CA ARG A 634 31.36 -17.60 28.47
C ARG A 634 32.19 -18.57 27.63
N SER A 635 32.88 -19.52 28.27
CA SER A 635 33.70 -20.51 27.56
C SER A 635 32.88 -21.42 26.62
N ARG A 636 31.59 -21.60 26.91
CA ARG A 636 30.67 -22.40 26.08
C ARG A 636 30.43 -21.80 24.70
N LEU A 637 30.61 -20.49 24.51
CA LEU A 637 30.53 -19.85 23.20
C LEU A 637 31.58 -20.39 22.22
N ALA A 638 32.74 -20.85 22.72
CA ALA A 638 33.82 -21.41 21.92
C ALA A 638 33.84 -22.95 21.89
N LEU A 639 32.85 -23.62 22.50
CA LEU A 639 32.83 -25.09 22.56
C LEU A 639 32.72 -25.68 21.14
N PRO A 640 33.61 -26.59 20.72
CA PRO A 640 33.55 -27.19 19.39
C PRO A 640 32.35 -28.15 19.27
N CYS A 641 31.82 -28.26 18.06
CA CYS A 641 30.78 -29.22 17.72
C CYS A 641 30.92 -29.62 16.25
N ASP A 642 30.84 -30.92 15.97
CA ASP A 642 30.88 -31.44 14.59
C ASP A 642 29.53 -31.31 13.89
N ARG A 643 28.44 -31.16 14.66
CA ARG A 643 27.07 -31.01 14.13
C ARG A 643 26.77 -29.52 13.93
N THR A 644 26.91 -29.07 12.69
CA THR A 644 26.54 -27.73 12.26
C THR A 644 25.52 -27.76 11.12
N ALA A 645 24.79 -26.66 10.93
CA ALA A 645 23.87 -26.47 9.82
C ALA A 645 23.92 -25.02 9.32
N ASP A 646 24.11 -24.82 8.02
CA ASP A 646 23.96 -23.52 7.37
C ASP A 646 22.52 -23.38 6.87
N LEU A 647 21.76 -22.48 7.50
CA LEU A 647 20.34 -22.26 7.19
C LEU A 647 20.17 -21.26 6.04
N THR A 648 21.18 -20.42 5.76
CA THR A 648 21.15 -19.48 4.62
C THR A 648 21.14 -20.19 3.27
N ALA A 649 21.63 -21.43 3.22
CA ALA A 649 21.60 -22.29 2.05
C ALA A 649 20.24 -22.95 1.79
N GLY A 650 19.23 -22.73 2.65
CA GLY A 650 17.89 -23.31 2.53
C GLY A 650 17.85 -24.85 2.57
N PRO A 651 18.52 -25.52 3.53
CA PRO A 651 18.54 -26.98 3.60
C PRO A 651 17.11 -27.56 3.72
N ALA A 652 16.74 -28.45 2.79
CA ALA A 652 15.38 -28.99 2.69
C ALA A 652 14.84 -29.60 3.99
N ARG A 653 15.70 -30.14 4.86
CA ARG A 653 15.30 -30.70 6.16
C ARG A 653 14.65 -29.66 7.09
N TYR A 654 15.14 -28.42 7.08
CA TYR A 654 14.69 -27.37 8.01
C TYR A 654 13.87 -26.29 7.30
N CYS A 655 13.99 -26.16 5.97
CA CYS A 655 13.37 -25.08 5.20
C CYS A 655 12.26 -25.55 4.26
N ALA A 656 12.00 -26.86 4.17
CA ALA A 656 10.90 -27.42 3.37
C ALA A 656 10.06 -28.41 4.20
N GLY A 657 8.89 -28.78 3.67
CA GLY A 657 7.96 -29.67 4.36
C GLY A 657 7.02 -28.94 5.34
N GLU A 658 6.33 -29.74 6.15
CA GLU A 658 5.26 -29.26 7.04
C GLU A 658 5.84 -28.58 8.29
N LEU A 659 6.79 -29.24 8.99
CA LEU A 659 7.63 -28.60 9.99
C LEU A 659 8.84 -27.97 9.32
N ARG A 660 8.84 -26.65 9.24
CA ARG A 660 9.95 -25.85 8.70
C ARG A 660 10.13 -24.55 9.48
N LEU A 661 11.35 -24.03 9.43
CA LEU A 661 11.69 -22.69 9.87
C LEU A 661 11.11 -21.64 8.90
N PRO A 662 10.97 -20.37 9.33
CA PRO A 662 10.48 -19.30 8.48
C PRO A 662 11.35 -19.01 7.25
N GLY A 663 10.77 -18.31 6.27
CA GLY A 663 11.41 -17.80 5.07
C GLY A 663 12.42 -16.67 5.35
N PRO A 664 13.20 -16.26 4.33
CA PRO A 664 14.35 -15.38 4.50
C PRO A 664 14.09 -14.05 5.21
N MET A 665 12.90 -13.45 5.05
CA MET A 665 12.61 -12.16 5.69
C MET A 665 12.37 -12.31 7.20
N LEU A 666 11.90 -13.48 7.66
CA LEU A 666 11.62 -13.78 9.07
C LEU A 666 12.68 -14.69 9.72
N LEU A 667 13.65 -15.19 8.97
CA LEU A 667 14.72 -16.06 9.48
C LEU A 667 15.73 -15.27 10.32
N MET A 668 15.77 -15.53 11.63
CA MET A 668 16.58 -14.81 12.61
C MET A 668 17.81 -15.59 13.10
N ILE A 669 18.11 -16.72 12.48
CA ILE A 669 19.35 -17.50 12.68
C ILE A 669 19.92 -17.92 11.33
N ASP A 670 21.19 -17.63 11.07
CA ASP A 670 21.85 -17.98 9.81
C ASP A 670 22.38 -19.41 9.85
N ARG A 671 22.87 -19.84 11.01
CA ARG A 671 23.61 -21.09 11.16
C ARG A 671 23.51 -21.65 12.57
N VAL A 672 23.41 -22.97 12.68
CA VAL A 672 23.57 -23.70 13.94
C VAL A 672 25.03 -24.13 14.04
N THR A 673 25.75 -23.63 15.04
CA THR A 673 27.18 -23.90 15.25
C THR A 673 27.43 -24.86 16.41
N GLY A 674 26.39 -25.30 17.12
CA GLY A 674 26.50 -26.32 18.16
C GLY A 674 25.19 -27.06 18.43
N TYR A 675 25.29 -28.38 18.55
CA TYR A 675 24.20 -29.27 18.93
C TYR A 675 24.74 -30.43 19.79
N TRP A 676 24.38 -30.44 21.07
CA TRP A 676 24.80 -31.46 22.04
C TRP A 676 23.55 -32.08 22.68
N PRO A 677 22.99 -33.17 22.13
CA PRO A 677 21.67 -33.67 22.50
C PRO A 677 21.56 -34.21 23.94
N ASP A 678 22.67 -34.67 24.53
CA ASP A 678 22.70 -35.26 25.87
C ASP A 678 23.31 -34.32 26.95
N SER A 679 23.48 -33.03 26.62
CA SER A 679 24.07 -32.02 27.51
C SER A 679 23.02 -31.19 28.26
N GLY A 680 23.47 -30.27 29.12
CA GLY A 680 22.60 -29.44 29.95
C GLY A 680 22.34 -30.06 31.32
N ALA A 681 21.83 -29.27 32.27
CA ALA A 681 21.56 -29.71 33.64
C ALA A 681 20.50 -30.82 33.70
N ALA A 682 19.52 -30.79 32.80
CA ALA A 682 18.50 -31.84 32.64
C ALA A 682 18.95 -33.02 31.75
N GLY A 683 20.09 -32.90 31.06
CA GLY A 683 20.55 -33.89 30.08
C GLY A 683 19.67 -34.02 28.84
N LEU A 684 18.85 -33.01 28.54
CA LEU A 684 17.88 -32.99 27.41
C LEU A 684 18.39 -32.24 26.17
N GLY A 685 19.56 -31.61 26.28
CA GLY A 685 20.28 -31.04 25.16
C GLY A 685 20.65 -29.58 25.32
N ARG A 686 21.71 -29.18 24.62
CA ARG A 686 22.14 -27.79 24.45
C ARG A 686 22.37 -27.46 22.98
N LEU A 687 22.09 -26.21 22.60
CA LEU A 687 22.22 -25.72 21.23
C LEU A 687 22.90 -24.36 21.19
N ARG A 688 23.55 -24.07 20.07
CA ARG A 688 24.12 -22.77 19.73
C ARG A 688 23.84 -22.42 18.27
N ALA A 689 23.30 -21.23 18.03
CA ALA A 689 23.12 -20.67 16.71
C ALA A 689 23.70 -19.26 16.61
N GLU A 690 23.97 -18.82 15.39
CA GLU A 690 24.60 -17.54 15.09
C GLU A 690 23.86 -16.85 13.93
N LYS A 691 23.86 -15.52 13.97
CA LYS A 691 23.42 -14.64 12.89
C LYS A 691 24.44 -13.52 12.69
N THR A 692 24.87 -13.32 11.46
CA THR A 692 25.71 -12.17 11.09
C THR A 692 24.82 -10.93 11.05
N VAL A 693 25.25 -9.87 11.73
CA VAL A 693 24.53 -8.59 11.72
C VAL A 693 24.83 -7.87 10.41
N ASP A 694 23.80 -7.61 9.60
CA ASP A 694 23.92 -6.77 8.41
C ASP A 694 23.18 -5.43 8.64
N PRO A 695 23.89 -4.28 8.64
CA PRO A 695 23.29 -2.94 8.72
C PRO A 695 22.16 -2.68 7.71
N GLY A 696 22.14 -3.42 6.59
CA GLY A 696 21.12 -3.31 5.55
C GLY A 696 19.85 -4.11 5.79
N GLU A 697 19.73 -4.87 6.89
CA GLU A 697 18.53 -5.65 7.17
C GLU A 697 17.29 -4.76 7.36
N TRP A 698 16.17 -5.24 6.82
CA TRP A 698 14.93 -4.46 6.70
C TRP A 698 14.43 -3.94 8.05
N PHE A 699 14.61 -4.71 9.12
CA PHE A 699 14.10 -4.38 10.44
C PHE A 699 14.82 -3.18 11.07
N PHE A 700 16.06 -2.86 10.68
CA PHE A 700 16.71 -1.65 11.20
C PHE A 700 16.05 -0.36 10.69
N ARG A 701 15.56 -0.38 9.44
CA ARG A 701 14.77 0.72 8.87
C ARG A 701 13.33 0.72 9.38
N ALA A 702 12.77 -0.45 9.66
CA ALA A 702 11.40 -0.58 10.11
C ALA A 702 11.22 -0.32 11.61
N HIS A 703 12.22 -0.56 12.47
CA HIS A 703 12.01 -0.56 13.92
C HIS A 703 11.96 0.82 14.56
N PHE A 704 12.99 1.67 14.49
CA PHE A 704 12.87 3.06 14.95
C PHE A 704 13.65 4.00 14.01
N PHE A 705 12.92 4.86 13.32
CA PHE A 705 13.51 5.93 12.52
C PHE A 705 14.39 6.83 13.41
N GLN A 706 15.61 7.11 12.96
CA GLN A 706 16.66 7.86 13.70
C GLN A 706 17.28 7.13 14.92
N ASP A 707 16.90 5.87 15.18
CA ASP A 707 17.42 5.03 16.24
C ASP A 707 17.47 3.55 15.81
N PRO A 708 18.27 3.20 14.79
CA PRO A 708 18.27 1.86 14.22
C PRO A 708 18.77 0.83 15.25
N VAL A 709 17.89 -0.09 15.62
CA VAL A 709 18.15 -1.17 16.58
C VAL A 709 17.30 -2.37 16.22
N GLN A 710 17.80 -3.60 16.42
CA GLN A 710 16.99 -4.80 16.22
C GLN A 710 15.84 -4.83 17.25
N PRO A 711 14.60 -5.12 16.83
CA PRO A 711 13.51 -5.43 17.76
C PRO A 711 13.86 -6.56 18.72
N GLY A 712 13.57 -6.38 20.01
CA GLY A 712 13.77 -7.43 21.02
C GLY A 712 12.91 -8.68 20.72
N SER A 713 11.72 -8.46 20.16
CA SER A 713 10.82 -9.51 19.66
C SER A 713 11.50 -10.44 18.63
N LEU A 714 12.32 -9.91 17.72
CA LEU A 714 13.07 -10.71 16.75
C LEU A 714 14.24 -11.48 17.40
N GLY A 715 14.78 -11.00 18.51
CA GLY A 715 15.75 -11.79 19.30
C GLY A 715 15.11 -12.98 20.02
N LEU A 716 13.88 -12.83 20.52
CA LEU A 716 13.10 -13.96 21.05
C LEU A 716 12.68 -14.92 19.94
N GLU A 717 12.37 -14.41 18.75
CA GLU A 717 12.09 -15.23 17.56
C GLU A 717 13.30 -16.09 17.18
N ALA A 718 14.52 -15.55 17.22
CA ALA A 718 15.75 -16.33 17.02
C ALA A 718 15.86 -17.52 17.99
N MET A 719 15.44 -17.32 19.25
CA MET A 719 15.36 -18.41 20.23
C MET A 719 14.25 -19.41 19.88
N CYS A 720 13.06 -18.94 19.49
CA CYS A 720 11.97 -19.83 19.06
C CYS A 720 12.39 -20.71 17.88
N GLN A 721 13.08 -20.13 16.89
CA GLN A 721 13.60 -20.85 15.72
C GLN A 721 14.66 -21.88 16.08
N LEU A 722 15.53 -21.60 17.06
CA LEU A 722 16.48 -22.59 17.55
C LEU A 722 15.78 -23.77 18.27
N LEU A 723 14.68 -23.50 18.97
CA LEU A 723 13.85 -24.56 19.58
C LEU A 723 13.08 -25.36 18.52
N GLN A 724 12.57 -24.71 17.47
CA GLN A 724 11.96 -25.39 16.31
C GLN A 724 12.99 -26.29 15.60
N PHE A 725 14.22 -25.79 15.42
CA PHE A 725 15.34 -26.59 14.90
C PHE A 725 15.57 -27.84 15.75
N HIS A 726 15.59 -27.72 17.08
CA HIS A 726 15.73 -28.87 17.98
C HIS A 726 14.64 -29.92 17.75
N LEU A 727 13.38 -29.50 17.63
CA LEU A 727 12.23 -30.41 17.41
C LEU A 727 12.28 -31.10 16.04
N ILE A 728 12.72 -30.40 14.98
CA ILE A 728 12.93 -31.00 13.65
C ILE A 728 14.12 -31.96 13.68
N GLU A 729 15.19 -31.61 14.39
CA GLU A 729 16.39 -32.43 14.50
C GLU A 729 16.10 -33.77 15.19
N GLN A 730 15.22 -33.74 16.20
CA GLN A 730 14.74 -34.91 16.94
C GLN A 730 13.57 -35.65 16.26
N ASN A 731 13.08 -35.15 15.11
CA ASN A 731 11.96 -35.75 14.37
C ASN A 731 10.67 -35.90 15.19
N ILE A 732 10.40 -34.94 16.09
CA ILE A 732 9.31 -34.99 17.08
C ILE A 732 7.91 -35.02 16.44
N GLY A 733 7.76 -34.49 15.23
CA GLY A 733 6.48 -34.46 14.51
C GLY A 733 6.12 -35.74 13.74
N ALA A 734 6.94 -36.78 13.75
CA ALA A 734 6.78 -37.94 12.87
C ALA A 734 5.44 -38.67 13.02
N ASP A 735 4.92 -38.74 14.24
CA ASP A 735 3.65 -39.41 14.57
C ASP A 735 2.46 -38.45 14.69
N VAL A 736 2.69 -37.15 14.45
CA VAL A 736 1.65 -36.12 14.49
C VAL A 736 1.11 -35.93 13.08
N PRO A 737 -0.20 -36.10 12.82
CA PRO A 737 -0.77 -35.88 11.50
C PRO A 737 -0.58 -34.45 11.03
N ARG A 738 0.20 -34.28 9.94
CA ARG A 738 0.49 -32.99 9.30
C ARG A 738 1.04 -31.97 10.31
N PRO A 739 2.22 -32.26 10.87
CA PRO A 739 2.73 -31.55 12.02
C PRO A 739 2.99 -30.08 11.70
N ARG A 740 2.61 -29.21 12.61
CA ARG A 740 2.92 -27.77 12.58
C ARG A 740 3.37 -27.30 13.97
N PHE A 741 4.09 -26.19 14.02
CA PHE A 741 4.42 -25.52 15.28
C PHE A 741 3.26 -24.64 15.76
N GLU A 742 2.99 -24.60 17.06
CA GLU A 742 2.31 -23.43 17.65
C GLU A 742 3.23 -22.19 17.57
N PRO A 743 2.71 -20.95 17.60
CA PRO A 743 3.55 -19.75 17.67
C PRO A 743 4.50 -19.74 18.88
N LEU A 744 3.96 -20.13 20.03
CA LEU A 744 4.64 -20.39 21.29
C LEU A 744 3.77 -21.40 22.05
N LEU A 745 4.34 -22.11 23.03
CA LEU A 745 3.60 -23.02 23.90
C LEU A 745 2.44 -22.30 24.60
N THR A 746 1.23 -22.57 24.14
CA THR A 746 0.03 -21.87 24.65
C THR A 746 -0.31 -22.27 26.08
N GLY A 747 -0.76 -21.30 26.88
CA GLY A 747 -1.19 -21.50 28.27
C GLY A 747 -0.05 -21.62 29.29
N ARG A 748 1.21 -21.50 28.88
CA ARG A 748 2.37 -21.45 29.79
C ARG A 748 2.93 -20.03 29.86
N GLU A 749 3.22 -19.60 31.08
CA GLU A 749 3.88 -18.33 31.33
C GLU A 749 5.37 -18.42 30.96
N PHE A 750 5.89 -17.40 30.29
CA PHE A 750 7.32 -17.26 30.02
C PHE A 750 7.80 -15.86 30.42
N THR A 751 9.11 -15.71 30.63
CA THR A 751 9.72 -14.43 31.03
C THR A 751 10.88 -14.08 30.12
N TRP A 752 11.07 -12.79 29.86
CA TRP A 752 12.22 -12.27 29.14
C TRP A 752 12.87 -11.09 29.86
N LYS A 753 14.18 -10.94 29.65
CA LYS A 753 14.98 -9.82 30.15
C LYS A 753 15.92 -9.34 29.06
N TYR A 754 16.01 -8.03 28.90
CA TYR A 754 16.93 -7.32 28.00
C TYR A 754 17.82 -6.38 28.81
N ARG A 755 19.14 -6.56 28.71
CA ARG A 755 20.16 -5.66 29.31
C ARG A 755 21.21 -5.29 28.27
N GLY A 756 20.76 -4.97 27.07
CA GLY A 756 21.59 -4.53 25.95
C GLY A 756 20.78 -4.45 24.66
N GLN A 757 21.45 -4.21 23.55
CA GLN A 757 20.82 -4.02 22.24
C GLN A 757 21.71 -4.59 21.12
N VAL A 758 21.09 -4.88 19.98
CA VAL A 758 21.79 -5.19 18.73
C VAL A 758 21.62 -3.98 17.80
N VAL A 759 22.71 -3.34 17.43
CA VAL A 759 22.77 -2.13 16.60
C VAL A 759 23.53 -2.41 15.30
N PRO A 760 23.40 -1.57 14.26
CA PRO A 760 24.09 -1.77 12.98
C PRO A 760 25.63 -1.85 13.09
N ALA A 761 26.24 -1.37 14.17
CA ALA A 761 27.69 -1.45 14.36
C ALA A 761 28.18 -2.81 14.91
N ASP A 762 27.27 -3.65 15.43
CA ASP A 762 27.62 -4.97 15.93
C ASP A 762 27.91 -5.95 14.77
N ALA A 763 28.62 -7.04 15.04
CA ALA A 763 29.03 -7.99 14.00
C ALA A 763 28.30 -9.34 14.05
N LEU A 764 28.11 -9.89 15.25
CA LEU A 764 27.63 -11.25 15.42
C LEU A 764 26.65 -11.36 16.59
N VAL A 765 25.47 -11.91 16.30
CA VAL A 765 24.53 -12.43 17.29
C VAL A 765 24.78 -13.91 17.50
N THR A 766 24.84 -14.35 18.75
CA THR A 766 24.88 -15.77 19.13
C THR A 766 23.74 -16.10 20.08
N VAL A 767 22.93 -17.10 19.74
CA VAL A 767 21.86 -17.64 20.58
C VAL A 767 22.35 -18.94 21.22
N GLU A 768 22.32 -19.00 22.55
CA GLU A 768 22.61 -20.20 23.34
C GLU A 768 21.31 -20.71 23.95
N MET A 769 21.11 -22.03 23.95
CA MET A 769 19.91 -22.66 24.47
C MET A 769 20.21 -23.94 25.23
N GLU A 770 19.45 -24.18 26.30
CA GLU A 770 19.42 -25.43 27.05
C GLU A 770 17.97 -25.93 27.17
N ILE A 771 17.74 -27.20 26.84
CA ILE A 771 16.43 -27.84 26.97
C ILE A 771 16.23 -28.25 28.43
N THR A 772 15.15 -27.79 29.04
CA THR A 772 14.84 -28.02 30.47
C THR A 772 13.72 -29.03 30.66
N GLU A 773 12.82 -29.17 29.69
CA GLU A 773 11.69 -30.10 29.74
C GLU A 773 11.35 -30.57 28.31
N ALA A 774 10.98 -31.85 28.16
CA ALA A 774 10.44 -32.40 26.93
C ALA A 774 9.36 -33.44 27.28
N GLY A 775 8.26 -33.45 26.54
CA GLY A 775 7.12 -34.32 26.87
C GLY A 775 6.07 -34.38 25.79
N THR A 776 4.92 -34.98 26.11
CA THR A 776 3.73 -35.03 25.26
C THR A 776 2.50 -34.88 26.12
N ASP A 777 1.60 -33.98 25.72
CA ASP A 777 0.30 -33.81 26.36
C ASP A 777 -0.84 -34.15 25.38
N GLU A 778 -2.09 -33.88 25.79
CA GLU A 778 -3.28 -34.17 24.98
C GLU A 778 -3.31 -33.48 23.61
N ARG A 779 -2.53 -32.40 23.42
CA ARG A 779 -2.49 -31.64 22.16
C ARG A 779 -1.29 -31.96 21.30
N GLY A 780 -0.21 -32.49 21.87
CA GLY A 780 0.95 -32.96 21.12
C GLY A 780 2.27 -32.92 21.90
N PRO A 781 3.36 -33.34 21.24
CA PRO A 781 4.69 -33.29 21.84
C PRO A 781 5.21 -31.86 21.93
N TYR A 782 5.97 -31.57 22.99
CA TYR A 782 6.51 -30.24 23.27
C TYR A 782 7.91 -30.31 23.87
N ALA A 783 8.63 -29.18 23.77
CA ALA A 783 9.88 -28.94 24.47
C ALA A 783 9.90 -27.53 25.06
N ILE A 784 10.66 -27.36 26.14
CA ILE A 784 10.84 -26.11 26.87
C ILE A 784 12.30 -25.89 27.10
N ALA A 785 12.72 -24.63 26.95
CA ALA A 785 14.10 -24.24 27.03
C ALA A 785 14.29 -22.98 27.87
N GLU A 786 15.52 -22.85 28.36
CA GLU A 786 16.09 -21.59 28.80
C GLU A 786 17.10 -21.13 27.74
N ALA A 787 17.05 -19.85 27.36
CA ALA A 787 17.82 -19.32 26.24
C ALA A 787 18.43 -17.95 26.53
N TRP A 788 19.59 -17.70 25.92
CA TRP A 788 20.36 -16.46 26.05
C TRP A 788 20.76 -15.96 24.68
N LEU A 789 20.77 -14.63 24.51
CA LEU A 789 21.28 -13.99 23.30
C LEU A 789 22.49 -13.13 23.66
N TRP A 790 23.53 -13.30 22.86
CA TRP A 790 24.79 -12.60 22.95
C TRP A 790 25.01 -11.76 21.70
N VAL A 791 25.62 -10.60 21.85
CA VAL A 791 26.10 -9.77 20.75
C VAL A 791 27.58 -9.50 20.96
N ASP A 792 28.42 -9.87 20.01
CA ASP A 792 29.89 -9.73 20.08
C ASP A 792 30.48 -10.22 21.42
N GLY A 793 29.95 -11.35 21.92
CA GLY A 793 30.39 -11.96 23.19
C GLY A 793 29.85 -11.32 24.47
N ARG A 794 28.97 -10.31 24.38
CA ARG A 794 28.22 -9.72 25.50
C ARG A 794 26.82 -10.31 25.59
N ARG A 795 26.47 -10.93 26.73
CA ARG A 795 25.13 -11.49 26.97
C ARG A 795 24.14 -10.36 27.19
N ILE A 796 23.13 -10.23 26.33
CA ILE A 796 22.16 -9.13 26.41
C ILE A 796 20.75 -9.61 26.72
N TYR A 797 20.32 -10.78 26.24
CA TYR A 797 18.97 -11.30 26.51
C TYR A 797 18.99 -12.59 27.32
N HIS A 798 17.90 -12.82 28.05
CA HIS A 798 17.62 -14.07 28.75
C HIS A 798 16.11 -14.34 28.71
N ALA A 799 15.72 -15.51 28.18
CA ALA A 799 14.35 -15.99 28.17
C ALA A 799 14.25 -17.30 28.97
N ARG A 800 13.23 -17.42 29.81
CA ARG A 800 12.96 -18.61 30.64
C ARG A 800 11.56 -19.14 30.37
N GLU A 801 11.41 -20.45 30.45
CA GLU A 801 10.15 -21.15 30.14
C GLU A 801 9.72 -20.95 28.67
N LEU A 802 10.68 -20.79 27.76
CA LEU A 802 10.41 -20.66 26.34
C LEU A 802 9.99 -22.03 25.79
N GLY A 803 8.71 -22.19 25.47
CA GLY A 803 8.15 -23.47 25.03
C GLY A 803 7.75 -23.49 23.56
N MET A 804 7.88 -24.65 22.93
CA MET A 804 7.40 -24.93 21.58
C MET A 804 6.65 -26.27 21.55
N ARG A 805 5.54 -26.32 20.82
CA ARG A 805 4.70 -27.52 20.67
C ARG A 805 4.48 -27.85 19.21
N VAL A 806 4.52 -29.14 18.89
CA VAL A 806 4.05 -29.65 17.61
C VAL A 806 2.63 -30.13 17.78
N VAL A 807 1.73 -29.66 16.93
CA VAL A 807 0.31 -30.03 16.91
C VAL A 807 -0.10 -30.50 15.53
N SER A 808 -1.22 -31.22 15.45
CA SER A 808 -1.79 -31.63 14.17
C SER A 808 -2.26 -30.43 13.36
N GLY A 809 -2.01 -30.46 12.05
CA GLY A 809 -2.58 -29.52 11.10
C GLY A 809 -4.10 -29.70 10.94
N PRO A 810 -4.83 -28.69 10.45
CA PRO A 810 -6.27 -28.81 10.14
C PRO A 810 -6.49 -29.83 9.02
N ASP A 811 -7.41 -30.82 9.14
CA ASP A 811 -7.72 -31.89 8.15
C ASP A 811 -7.72 -31.43 6.67
N ASP A 812 -7.23 -32.28 5.75
CA ASP A 812 -7.03 -31.96 4.32
C ASP A 812 -8.38 -31.63 3.64
N GLY A 813 -9.48 -31.92 4.32
CA GLY A 813 -10.75 -31.23 4.14
C GLY A 813 -10.72 -29.87 4.79
N THR A 814 -10.47 -28.82 4.01
CA THR A 814 -10.80 -27.47 4.44
C THR A 814 -12.31 -27.41 4.59
N ALA A 815 -12.79 -27.56 5.82
CA ALA A 815 -14.14 -27.22 6.22
C ALA A 815 -14.23 -25.69 6.22
N ASP A 816 -14.54 -25.12 5.07
CA ASP A 816 -14.75 -23.68 4.96
C ASP A 816 -16.15 -23.38 5.48
N ARG A 817 -16.26 -22.53 6.50
CA ARG A 817 -17.57 -22.03 6.95
C ARG A 817 -17.99 -20.84 6.10
N LEU A 818 -19.16 -20.93 5.49
CA LEU A 818 -19.85 -19.81 4.86
C LEU A 818 -21.05 -19.40 5.70
N ASP A 819 -21.15 -18.12 6.03
CA ASP A 819 -22.26 -17.58 6.79
C ASP A 819 -22.83 -16.37 6.04
N PRO A 820 -24.03 -16.44 5.44
CA PRO A 820 -24.59 -15.34 4.67
C PRO A 820 -24.81 -14.06 5.50
N ALA A 821 -24.79 -14.13 6.84
CA ALA A 821 -24.83 -12.94 7.69
C ALA A 821 -23.48 -12.20 7.76
N LEU A 822 -22.35 -12.91 7.57
CA LEU A 822 -20.99 -12.38 7.59
C LEU A 822 -20.46 -12.18 6.16
N ASP A 823 -20.64 -13.18 5.30
CA ASP A 823 -20.28 -13.23 3.89
C ASP A 823 -21.32 -12.52 3.01
N ARG A 824 -21.51 -11.21 3.24
CA ARG A 824 -22.58 -10.42 2.60
C ARG A 824 -22.56 -10.43 1.07
N TRP A 825 -21.43 -10.73 0.44
CA TRP A 825 -21.33 -10.89 -1.01
C TRP A 825 -22.24 -12.02 -1.53
N LEU A 826 -22.53 -13.05 -0.73
CA LEU A 826 -23.43 -14.15 -1.10
C LEU A 826 -24.87 -13.66 -1.31
N ASP A 827 -25.29 -12.60 -0.59
CA ASP A 827 -26.62 -12.03 -0.76
C ASP A 827 -26.84 -11.42 -2.15
N ASP A 828 -25.76 -11.07 -2.83
CA ASP A 828 -25.76 -10.54 -4.19
C ASP A 828 -25.72 -11.64 -5.27
N HIS A 829 -25.66 -12.93 -4.91
CA HIS A 829 -25.81 -14.04 -5.85
C HIS A 829 -27.05 -14.89 -5.50
N ARG A 830 -28.20 -14.46 -6.03
CA ARG A 830 -29.50 -15.10 -5.84
C ARG A 830 -30.13 -15.44 -7.20
N PRO A 831 -29.87 -16.63 -7.77
CA PRO A 831 -30.25 -16.95 -9.15
C PRO A 831 -31.75 -16.85 -9.49
N ASN A 832 -32.61 -16.86 -8.48
CA ASN A 832 -34.05 -16.68 -8.59
C ASN A 832 -34.60 -15.54 -7.72
N HIS A 833 -33.74 -14.62 -7.28
CA HIS A 833 -34.05 -13.48 -6.40
C HIS A 833 -34.53 -13.84 -4.97
N THR A 834 -34.36 -15.08 -4.51
CA THR A 834 -34.85 -15.51 -3.18
C THR A 834 -33.74 -15.93 -2.23
N VAL A 835 -33.13 -17.09 -2.47
CA VAL A 835 -32.16 -17.74 -1.58
C VAL A 835 -30.74 -17.52 -2.10
N PRO A 836 -29.78 -17.09 -1.26
CA PRO A 836 -28.36 -17.04 -1.62
C PRO A 836 -27.86 -18.41 -2.09
N CYS A 837 -27.09 -18.43 -3.17
CA CYS A 837 -26.47 -19.64 -3.70
C CYS A 837 -24.97 -19.43 -3.88
N LEU A 838 -24.17 -20.46 -3.64
CA LEU A 838 -22.74 -20.42 -3.95
C LEU A 838 -22.55 -20.48 -5.49
N PRO A 839 -21.85 -19.51 -6.11
CA PRO A 839 -21.60 -19.53 -7.56
C PRO A 839 -20.74 -20.74 -7.98
N MET A 840 -20.92 -21.20 -9.21
CA MET A 840 -20.12 -22.31 -9.76
C MET A 840 -18.62 -21.97 -9.82
N MET A 841 -18.28 -20.72 -10.14
CA MET A 841 -16.89 -20.27 -10.19
C MET A 841 -16.27 -20.18 -8.79
N SER A 842 -17.06 -19.88 -7.76
CA SER A 842 -16.66 -19.98 -6.36
C SER A 842 -16.39 -21.41 -5.91
N VAL A 843 -17.15 -22.39 -6.42
CA VAL A 843 -16.86 -23.82 -6.19
C VAL A 843 -15.56 -24.21 -6.89
N MET A 844 -15.37 -23.82 -8.15
CA MET A 844 -14.13 -24.08 -8.90
C MET A 844 -12.90 -23.56 -8.15
N ASP A 845 -12.95 -22.31 -7.69
CA ASP A 845 -11.87 -21.64 -6.97
C ASP A 845 -11.47 -22.40 -5.71
N ARG A 846 -12.45 -22.87 -4.93
CA ARG A 846 -12.21 -23.67 -3.72
C ARG A 846 -11.58 -25.01 -4.01
N LEU A 847 -12.09 -25.74 -5.01
CA LEU A 847 -11.52 -27.02 -5.43
C LEU A 847 -10.08 -26.86 -5.90
N ALA A 848 -9.81 -25.86 -6.75
CA ALA A 848 -8.47 -25.55 -7.22
C ALA A 848 -7.56 -25.08 -6.08
N GLY A 849 -8.09 -24.26 -5.17
CA GLY A 849 -7.43 -23.76 -3.96
C GLY A 849 -6.96 -24.88 -3.05
N ALA A 850 -7.81 -25.87 -2.80
CA ALA A 850 -7.44 -27.04 -1.99
C ALA A 850 -6.28 -27.83 -2.62
N VAL A 851 -6.33 -28.07 -3.93
CA VAL A 851 -5.24 -28.76 -4.64
C VAL A 851 -3.95 -27.93 -4.65
N ALA A 852 -4.04 -26.61 -4.87
CA ALA A 852 -2.88 -25.72 -4.86
C ALA A 852 -2.22 -25.67 -3.47
N ARG A 853 -3.00 -25.53 -2.40
CA ARG A 853 -2.50 -25.57 -1.01
C ARG A 853 -1.82 -26.90 -0.70
N ARG A 854 -2.39 -28.02 -1.16
CA ARG A 854 -1.85 -29.36 -0.89
C ARG A 854 -0.54 -29.64 -1.62
N THR A 855 -0.41 -29.13 -2.84
CA THR A 855 0.70 -29.46 -3.74
C THR A 855 1.77 -28.39 -3.82
N GLY A 856 1.46 -27.14 -3.47
CA GLY A 856 2.32 -25.98 -3.69
C GLY A 856 2.56 -25.65 -5.18
N ARG A 857 1.79 -26.25 -6.09
CA ARG A 857 1.99 -26.14 -7.55
C ARG A 857 0.94 -25.24 -8.19
N ARG A 858 1.34 -24.58 -9.28
CA ARG A 858 0.46 -23.72 -10.09
C ARG A 858 -0.65 -24.52 -10.75
N ILE A 859 -1.89 -24.01 -10.65
CA ILE A 859 -3.06 -24.52 -11.37
C ILE A 859 -3.00 -24.05 -12.83
N THR A 860 -3.13 -24.98 -13.77
CA THR A 860 -3.13 -24.69 -15.22
C THR A 860 -4.48 -24.92 -15.88
N GLY A 861 -5.39 -25.62 -15.22
CA GLY A 861 -6.75 -25.79 -15.72
C GLY A 861 -7.65 -26.60 -14.80
N VAL A 862 -8.93 -26.59 -15.13
CA VAL A 862 -9.97 -27.44 -14.50
C VAL A 862 -10.74 -28.14 -15.61
N ARG A 863 -11.14 -29.39 -15.37
CA ARG A 863 -11.92 -30.23 -16.29
C ARG A 863 -13.14 -30.82 -15.60
N ASP A 864 -14.19 -30.99 -16.37
CA ASP A 864 -15.41 -31.72 -15.99
C ASP A 864 -16.00 -31.26 -14.65
N LEU A 865 -15.90 -29.97 -14.32
CA LEU A 865 -16.52 -29.44 -13.12
C LEU A 865 -18.03 -29.49 -13.30
N SER A 866 -18.70 -30.28 -12.47
CA SER A 866 -20.14 -30.48 -12.49
C SER A 866 -20.75 -30.23 -11.12
N LEU A 867 -21.89 -29.52 -11.12
CA LEU A 867 -22.73 -29.32 -9.94
C LEU A 867 -23.92 -30.28 -10.01
N LYS A 868 -24.12 -31.10 -8.97
CA LYS A 868 -25.30 -31.99 -8.92
C LYS A 868 -26.59 -31.23 -8.65
N SER A 869 -26.51 -30.18 -7.85
CA SER A 869 -27.60 -29.26 -7.53
C SER A 869 -27.03 -27.91 -7.09
N TRP A 870 -27.87 -26.88 -7.07
CA TRP A 870 -27.53 -25.60 -6.47
C TRP A 870 -27.14 -25.76 -5.00
N VAL A 871 -25.99 -25.19 -4.62
CA VAL A 871 -25.55 -25.12 -3.22
C VAL A 871 -26.19 -23.88 -2.59
N THR A 872 -27.37 -24.05 -2.01
CA THR A 872 -28.12 -22.97 -1.34
C THR A 872 -27.55 -22.69 0.04
N VAL A 873 -27.41 -21.41 0.39
CA VAL A 873 -26.85 -20.92 1.65
C VAL A 873 -27.90 -20.08 2.41
N PRO A 874 -28.99 -20.69 2.92
CA PRO A 874 -30.02 -19.96 3.67
C PRO A 874 -29.58 -19.57 5.10
N GLY A 875 -28.45 -20.11 5.56
CA GLY A 875 -27.83 -19.90 6.86
C GLY A 875 -26.41 -20.49 6.87
N PRO A 876 -25.73 -20.53 8.04
CA PRO A 876 -24.37 -21.03 8.15
C PRO A 876 -24.19 -22.45 7.60
N LEU A 877 -23.16 -22.64 6.77
CA LEU A 877 -22.89 -23.86 6.02
C LEU A 877 -21.40 -24.20 6.15
N ILE A 878 -21.09 -25.46 6.38
CA ILE A 878 -19.73 -26.00 6.27
C ILE A 878 -19.56 -26.63 4.88
N LEU A 879 -18.48 -26.25 4.20
CA LEU A 879 -18.07 -26.80 2.93
C LEU A 879 -16.86 -27.71 3.13
N ASP A 880 -17.04 -29.01 3.02
CA ASP A 880 -15.94 -29.97 3.04
C ASP A 880 -15.39 -30.14 1.62
N THR A 881 -14.10 -29.86 1.45
CA THR A 881 -13.43 -30.11 0.16
C THR A 881 -12.59 -31.38 0.23
N GLY A 882 -12.93 -32.41 -0.54
CA GLY A 882 -12.12 -33.62 -0.68
C GLY A 882 -11.17 -33.52 -1.86
N ILE A 883 -9.92 -33.93 -1.71
CA ILE A 883 -8.97 -34.04 -2.81
C ILE A 883 -8.32 -35.43 -2.83
N SER A 884 -8.06 -35.95 -4.01
CA SER A 884 -7.37 -37.23 -4.20
C SER A 884 -6.49 -37.18 -5.46
N PRO A 885 -5.24 -37.68 -5.39
CA PRO A 885 -4.39 -37.76 -6.57
C PRO A 885 -4.96 -38.77 -7.58
N THR A 886 -4.73 -38.52 -8.86
CA THR A 886 -5.01 -39.51 -9.91
C THR A 886 -3.74 -40.30 -10.26
N GLU A 887 -3.83 -41.22 -11.24
CA GLU A 887 -2.64 -41.92 -11.76
C GLU A 887 -1.65 -40.97 -12.46
N ASP A 888 -2.11 -39.81 -12.95
CA ASP A 888 -1.30 -38.75 -13.51
C ASP A 888 -0.93 -37.74 -12.40
N PRO A 889 0.37 -37.53 -12.09
CA PRO A 889 0.80 -36.64 -11.00
C PRO A 889 0.44 -35.16 -11.24
N ASP A 890 0.11 -34.79 -12.47
CA ASP A 890 -0.33 -33.45 -12.84
C ASP A 890 -1.85 -33.30 -12.79
N ARG A 891 -2.59 -34.31 -12.30
CA ARG A 891 -4.05 -34.30 -12.22
C ARG A 891 -4.56 -34.77 -10.86
N TRP A 892 -5.53 -34.03 -10.34
CA TRP A 892 -6.16 -34.28 -9.04
C TRP A 892 -7.67 -34.31 -9.17
N THR A 893 -8.32 -35.30 -8.56
CA THR A 893 -9.77 -35.28 -8.38
C THR A 893 -10.10 -34.46 -7.15
N ALA A 894 -10.98 -33.47 -7.30
CA ALA A 894 -11.45 -32.63 -6.21
C ALA A 894 -12.98 -32.70 -6.13
N THR A 895 -13.51 -32.79 -4.91
CA THR A 895 -14.95 -32.85 -4.62
C THR A 895 -15.30 -31.85 -3.54
N LEU A 896 -16.55 -31.37 -3.55
CA LEU A 896 -17.07 -30.48 -2.52
C LEU A 896 -18.40 -31.03 -2.00
N ARG A 897 -18.56 -30.98 -0.67
CA ARG A 897 -19.80 -31.34 0.02
C ARG A 897 -20.20 -30.22 0.97
N ALA A 898 -21.47 -29.88 1.00
CA ALA A 898 -22.00 -28.80 1.81
C ALA A 898 -23.02 -29.31 2.83
N HIS A 899 -22.83 -28.99 4.11
CA HIS A 899 -23.72 -29.39 5.18
C HIS A 899 -23.96 -28.26 6.19
N ASP A 900 -25.13 -28.25 6.83
CA ASP A 900 -25.54 -27.16 7.73
C ASP A 900 -24.68 -27.15 9.02
N ASP A 901 -24.28 -25.97 9.50
CA ASP A 901 -23.46 -25.76 10.71
C ASP A 901 -24.34 -25.79 11.98
N LEU A 902 -24.86 -26.96 12.32
CA LEU A 902 -25.64 -27.21 13.54
C LEU A 902 -24.94 -28.26 14.42
N PRO A 903 -24.96 -28.11 15.76
CA PRO A 903 -24.42 -29.13 16.67
C PRO A 903 -25.12 -30.47 16.46
N ASP A 904 -24.33 -31.55 16.41
CA ASP A 904 -24.78 -32.91 16.10
C ASP A 904 -25.78 -33.40 17.16
N THR A 905 -27.07 -33.15 16.91
CA THR A 905 -28.20 -33.60 17.75
C THR A 905 -28.63 -35.03 17.41
N GLY A 906 -27.85 -35.77 16.61
CA GLY A 906 -28.17 -37.14 16.19
C GLY A 906 -29.32 -37.25 15.19
N VAL A 907 -29.83 -36.12 14.69
CA VAL A 907 -30.85 -36.06 13.63
C VAL A 907 -30.22 -35.37 12.42
N ARG A 908 -29.43 -36.11 11.63
CA ARG A 908 -29.00 -35.62 10.30
C ARG A 908 -30.24 -35.31 9.48
N GLN A 909 -30.53 -34.02 9.26
CA GLN A 909 -31.44 -33.65 8.19
C GLN A 909 -30.80 -34.13 6.88
N ASN A 910 -31.61 -34.82 6.09
CA ASN A 910 -31.21 -35.69 4.99
C ASN A 910 -30.67 -34.89 3.78
N ARG A 911 -29.54 -34.17 3.92
CA ARG A 911 -28.67 -33.83 2.78
C ARG A 911 -27.79 -35.05 2.50
N SER A 912 -27.79 -35.47 1.23
CA SER A 912 -27.23 -36.72 0.73
C SER A 912 -25.78 -36.98 1.19
N THR A 913 -25.39 -38.24 1.37
CA THR A 913 -24.00 -38.68 1.59
C THR A 913 -23.10 -38.54 0.35
N THR A 914 -23.58 -37.88 -0.70
CA THR A 914 -22.93 -37.75 -2.01
C THR A 914 -22.41 -36.34 -2.24
N ASP A 915 -21.26 -36.20 -2.88
CA ASP A 915 -20.63 -34.89 -3.14
C ASP A 915 -21.51 -33.97 -4.00
N ASP A 916 -21.58 -32.68 -3.67
CA ASP A 916 -22.37 -31.66 -4.35
C ASP A 916 -21.69 -31.19 -5.65
N ALA A 917 -20.35 -31.19 -5.66
CA ALA A 917 -19.55 -30.89 -6.84
C ALA A 917 -18.36 -31.84 -7.00
N ARG A 918 -17.94 -32.03 -8.25
CA ARG A 918 -16.71 -32.77 -8.58
C ARG A 918 -16.03 -32.14 -9.79
N ALA A 919 -14.70 -32.10 -9.77
CA ALA A 919 -13.86 -31.66 -10.88
C ALA A 919 -12.53 -32.42 -10.92
N THR A 920 -11.85 -32.33 -12.06
CA THR A 920 -10.42 -32.68 -12.18
C THR A 920 -9.61 -31.40 -12.30
N VAL A 921 -8.65 -31.19 -11.40
CA VAL A 921 -7.75 -30.02 -11.38
C VAL A 921 -6.42 -30.40 -12.01
N LEU A 922 -5.90 -29.53 -12.88
CA LEU A 922 -4.66 -29.74 -13.63
C LEU A 922 -3.53 -28.85 -13.08
N LEU A 923 -2.33 -29.41 -13.02
CA LEU A 923 -1.09 -28.77 -12.56
C LEU A 923 -0.05 -28.79 -13.68
N GLY A 924 1.01 -27.98 -13.54
CA GLY A 924 2.21 -28.07 -14.39
C GLY A 924 2.35 -26.94 -15.41
N THR A 925 2.65 -27.28 -16.67
CA THR A 925 2.89 -26.28 -17.72
C THR A 925 1.58 -25.96 -18.45
N PRO A 926 1.21 -24.67 -18.63
CA PRO A 926 0.02 -24.30 -19.38
C PRO A 926 0.06 -24.82 -20.83
N PRO A 927 -1.11 -25.17 -21.42
CA PRO A 927 -1.18 -25.47 -22.84
C PRO A 927 -0.92 -24.22 -23.70
N GLN A 928 -0.70 -24.39 -25.00
CA GLN A 928 -0.56 -23.25 -25.92
C GLN A 928 -1.90 -22.48 -26.02
N PRO A 929 -1.89 -21.14 -25.94
CA PRO A 929 -3.11 -20.33 -26.07
C PRO A 929 -3.80 -20.51 -27.43
N PRO A 930 -5.14 -20.54 -27.48
CA PRO A 930 -5.88 -20.56 -28.74
C PRO A 930 -5.78 -19.21 -29.47
N SER A 931 -6.10 -19.19 -30.77
CA SER A 931 -6.22 -17.94 -31.52
C SER A 931 -7.40 -17.10 -31.00
N PRO A 932 -7.26 -15.77 -30.92
CA PRO A 932 -8.35 -14.87 -30.53
C PRO A 932 -9.57 -14.99 -31.44
N PHE A 933 -10.77 -14.83 -30.89
CA PHE A 933 -12.00 -14.76 -31.68
C PHE A 933 -12.02 -13.53 -32.61
N PRO A 934 -12.63 -13.64 -33.81
CA PRO A 934 -12.82 -12.49 -34.68
C PRO A 934 -13.84 -11.50 -34.07
N PRO A 935 -13.73 -10.18 -34.32
CA PRO A 935 -14.70 -9.19 -33.84
C PRO A 935 -16.12 -9.44 -34.34
N LEU A 936 -17.12 -9.08 -33.51
CA LEU A 936 -18.55 -9.16 -33.85
C LEU A 936 -19.01 -7.87 -34.52
N ALA A 937 -19.22 -7.90 -35.83
CA ALA A 937 -19.61 -6.72 -36.62
C ALA A 937 -21.05 -6.24 -36.33
N ASP A 938 -21.91 -7.12 -35.83
CA ASP A 938 -23.33 -6.89 -35.55
C ASP A 938 -23.61 -6.66 -34.05
N ALA A 939 -22.57 -6.54 -33.21
CA ALA A 939 -22.75 -6.42 -31.77
C ALA A 939 -23.26 -5.03 -31.35
N GLU A 940 -24.41 -5.01 -30.68
CA GLU A 940 -25.05 -3.81 -30.14
C GLU A 940 -24.69 -3.61 -28.67
N ALA A 941 -24.50 -2.37 -28.24
CA ALA A 941 -24.15 -2.03 -26.86
C ALA A 941 -25.35 -2.23 -25.91
N VAL A 942 -25.08 -2.79 -24.72
CA VAL A 942 -26.06 -2.92 -23.64
C VAL A 942 -25.86 -1.75 -22.67
N THR A 943 -26.85 -0.87 -22.53
CA THR A 943 -26.75 0.35 -21.71
C THR A 943 -26.85 0.10 -20.22
N ASP A 944 -27.60 -0.92 -19.80
CA ASP A 944 -27.91 -1.17 -18.39
C ASP A 944 -27.68 -2.64 -18.01
N ILE A 945 -26.39 -3.03 -17.98
CA ILE A 945 -25.91 -4.41 -17.79
C ILE A 945 -26.51 -5.04 -16.52
N TYR A 946 -26.54 -4.33 -15.40
CA TYR A 946 -26.95 -4.91 -14.10
C TYR A 946 -28.41 -4.63 -13.71
N THR A 947 -29.30 -4.49 -14.69
CA THR A 947 -30.75 -4.40 -14.43
C THR A 947 -31.34 -5.77 -14.03
N PRO A 948 -32.39 -5.81 -13.19
CA PRO A 948 -33.07 -7.06 -12.82
C PRO A 948 -33.69 -7.84 -13.99
N SER A 949 -33.84 -7.19 -15.14
CA SER A 949 -34.25 -7.82 -16.41
C SER A 949 -33.12 -8.56 -17.13
N TRP A 950 -31.86 -8.23 -16.83
CA TRP A 950 -30.68 -8.74 -17.53
C TRP A 950 -29.87 -9.71 -16.68
N THR A 951 -29.54 -9.35 -15.43
CA THR A 951 -28.82 -10.22 -14.50
C THR A 951 -29.54 -10.38 -13.17
N MET A 952 -29.17 -11.44 -12.46
CA MET A 952 -29.61 -11.74 -11.09
C MET A 952 -28.56 -11.35 -10.03
N HIS A 953 -27.49 -10.67 -10.45
CA HIS A 953 -26.31 -10.37 -9.65
C HIS A 953 -26.42 -8.97 -9.02
N GLY A 954 -26.18 -8.90 -7.71
CA GLY A 954 -26.11 -7.65 -6.96
C GLY A 954 -24.72 -6.99 -7.02
N PRO A 955 -24.57 -5.81 -6.38
CA PRO A 955 -23.40 -4.94 -6.52
C PRO A 955 -22.04 -5.61 -6.32
N ALA A 956 -21.93 -6.60 -5.42
CA ALA A 956 -20.66 -7.30 -5.22
C ALA A 956 -20.10 -7.94 -6.50
N PHE A 957 -20.98 -8.30 -7.44
CA PHE A 957 -20.66 -8.97 -8.70
C PHE A 957 -20.65 -8.03 -9.92
N HIS A 958 -20.68 -6.71 -9.72
CA HIS A 958 -20.74 -5.71 -10.81
C HIS A 958 -19.35 -5.41 -11.40
N TYR A 959 -18.77 -6.38 -12.11
CA TYR A 959 -17.44 -6.26 -12.70
C TYR A 959 -17.41 -5.76 -14.16
N LEU A 960 -18.50 -5.92 -14.91
CA LEU A 960 -18.56 -5.50 -16.31
C LEU A 960 -18.76 -3.98 -16.42
N THR A 961 -17.88 -3.31 -17.16
CA THR A 961 -17.96 -1.87 -17.46
C THR A 961 -18.59 -1.62 -18.83
N GLU A 962 -18.39 -2.54 -19.77
CA GLU A 962 -18.97 -2.49 -21.11
C GLU A 962 -19.43 -3.89 -21.54
N LEU A 963 -20.56 -3.95 -22.26
CA LEU A 963 -21.05 -5.20 -22.86
C LEU A 963 -21.69 -4.90 -24.22
N ARG A 964 -21.33 -5.68 -25.22
CA ARG A 964 -21.91 -5.66 -26.56
C ARG A 964 -22.33 -7.06 -26.98
N ILE A 965 -23.49 -7.21 -27.60
CA ILE A 965 -24.07 -8.52 -27.93
C ILE A 965 -24.48 -8.53 -29.39
N GLY A 966 -23.94 -9.50 -30.14
CA GLY A 966 -24.34 -9.80 -31.51
C GLY A 966 -25.20 -11.05 -31.61
N SER A 967 -25.45 -11.51 -32.83
CA SER A 967 -26.31 -12.66 -33.13
C SER A 967 -25.73 -14.02 -32.77
N ASN A 968 -24.42 -14.13 -32.52
CA ASN A 968 -23.75 -15.41 -32.19
C ASN A 968 -22.66 -15.27 -31.10
N GLY A 969 -22.71 -14.20 -30.31
CA GLY A 969 -21.72 -13.97 -29.25
C GLY A 969 -21.82 -12.60 -28.59
N SER A 970 -20.87 -12.31 -27.72
CA SER A 970 -20.69 -11.02 -27.07
C SER A 970 -19.22 -10.65 -26.89
N SER A 971 -18.99 -9.35 -26.74
CA SER A 971 -17.71 -8.73 -26.41
C SER A 971 -17.93 -7.82 -25.20
N ALA A 972 -17.07 -7.89 -24.19
CA ALA A 972 -17.23 -7.14 -22.95
C ALA A 972 -15.89 -6.65 -22.39
N VAL A 973 -15.96 -5.57 -21.63
CA VAL A 973 -14.84 -5.07 -20.81
C VAL A 973 -15.18 -5.31 -19.35
N LEU A 974 -14.24 -5.93 -18.64
CA LEU A 974 -14.35 -6.28 -17.23
C LEU A 974 -13.27 -5.56 -16.44
N ASP A 975 -13.62 -4.92 -15.33
CA ASP A 975 -12.67 -4.38 -14.36
C ASP A 975 -12.65 -5.26 -13.09
N PRO A 976 -11.58 -6.04 -12.84
CA PRO A 976 -11.47 -6.90 -11.66
C PRO A 976 -11.54 -6.14 -10.33
N ALA A 977 -11.27 -4.83 -10.32
CA ALA A 977 -11.30 -4.00 -9.13
C ALA A 977 -12.70 -3.44 -8.81
N ALA A 978 -13.69 -3.60 -9.71
CA ALA A 978 -15.01 -2.98 -9.56
C ALA A 978 -15.95 -3.71 -8.58
N GLY A 979 -15.81 -5.03 -8.43
CA GLY A 979 -16.63 -5.83 -7.52
C GLY A 979 -15.96 -6.13 -6.17
N SER A 980 -16.74 -6.64 -5.21
CA SER A 980 -16.32 -6.88 -3.82
C SER A 980 -16.37 -8.33 -3.38
N VAL A 981 -16.60 -9.29 -4.30
CA VAL A 981 -16.48 -10.72 -4.00
C VAL A 981 -15.04 -11.01 -3.53
N PRO A 982 -14.83 -11.78 -2.45
CA PRO A 982 -13.50 -12.19 -2.02
C PRO A 982 -12.73 -12.80 -3.20
N HIS A 983 -11.47 -12.43 -3.41
CA HIS A 983 -10.78 -12.78 -4.65
C HIS A 983 -10.60 -14.30 -4.85
N GLY A 984 -10.27 -15.04 -3.78
CA GLY A 984 -9.91 -16.46 -3.91
C GLY A 984 -8.57 -16.67 -4.62
N LEU A 985 -8.27 -17.92 -5.00
CA LEU A 985 -7.01 -18.27 -5.68
C LEU A 985 -6.99 -17.80 -7.15
N LEU A 986 -8.07 -18.03 -7.85
CA LEU A 986 -8.23 -17.85 -9.30
C LEU A 986 -9.00 -16.58 -9.67
N GLY A 987 -9.53 -15.83 -8.71
CA GLY A 987 -10.37 -14.65 -8.98
C GLY A 987 -11.85 -15.01 -9.14
N GLN A 988 -12.48 -15.60 -8.11
CA GLN A 988 -13.84 -16.17 -8.20
C GLN A 988 -14.92 -15.16 -8.65
N GLY A 989 -14.81 -13.89 -8.24
CA GLY A 989 -15.72 -12.82 -8.68
C GLY A 989 -15.59 -12.50 -10.17
N PRO A 990 -14.39 -12.10 -10.66
CA PRO A 990 -14.13 -11.91 -12.09
C PRO A 990 -14.45 -13.12 -12.95
N LEU A 991 -14.17 -14.34 -12.47
CA LEU A 991 -14.52 -15.59 -13.17
C LEU A 991 -16.03 -15.77 -13.32
N ASP A 992 -16.79 -15.47 -12.27
CA ASP A 992 -18.26 -15.52 -12.34
C ASP A 992 -18.81 -14.47 -13.31
N ALA A 993 -18.22 -13.27 -13.34
CA ALA A 993 -18.60 -12.20 -14.25
C ALA A 993 -18.42 -12.53 -15.73
N LEU A 994 -17.59 -13.51 -16.08
CA LEU A 994 -17.50 -14.04 -17.45
C LEU A 994 -18.86 -14.59 -17.92
N THR A 995 -19.64 -15.19 -17.02
CA THR A 995 -20.98 -15.71 -17.33
C THR A 995 -22.00 -14.60 -17.57
N HIS A 996 -21.74 -13.38 -17.10
CA HIS A 996 -22.63 -12.22 -17.28
C HIS A 996 -22.60 -11.68 -18.72
N THR A 997 -21.59 -12.08 -19.49
CA THR A 997 -21.49 -11.77 -20.93
C THR A 997 -22.48 -12.57 -21.79
N ILE A 998 -23.09 -13.61 -21.23
CA ILE A 998 -24.04 -14.48 -21.91
C ILE A 998 -25.46 -13.93 -21.71
N PRO A 999 -26.33 -13.87 -22.75
CA PRO A 999 -27.71 -13.40 -22.63
C PRO A 999 -28.61 -14.44 -21.93
N ASN A 1000 -28.32 -14.76 -20.68
CA ASN A 1000 -28.96 -15.86 -19.93
C ASN A 1000 -30.46 -15.68 -19.70
N ALA A 1001 -30.95 -14.44 -19.73
CA ALA A 1001 -32.37 -14.12 -19.64
C ALA A 1001 -33.12 -14.21 -20.99
N ASP A 1002 -32.39 -14.20 -22.12
CA ASP A 1002 -32.96 -14.20 -23.47
C ASP A 1002 -32.00 -14.86 -24.48
N TYR A 1003 -31.84 -16.17 -24.35
CA TYR A 1003 -30.96 -16.95 -25.23
C TYR A 1003 -31.35 -16.91 -26.70
N ARG A 1004 -32.58 -16.47 -27.02
CA ARG A 1004 -33.08 -16.33 -28.38
C ARG A 1004 -32.32 -15.31 -29.21
N ARG A 1005 -31.56 -14.42 -28.55
CA ARG A 1005 -30.61 -13.51 -29.19
C ARG A 1005 -29.48 -14.25 -29.90
N TRP A 1006 -29.06 -15.40 -29.38
CA TRP A 1006 -27.99 -16.22 -29.97
C TRP A 1006 -28.52 -17.41 -30.77
N SER A 1007 -29.69 -17.94 -30.42
CA SER A 1007 -30.30 -19.03 -31.19
C SER A 1007 -31.83 -18.93 -31.21
N PRO A 1008 -32.46 -18.75 -32.39
CA PRO A 1008 -33.91 -18.70 -32.51
C PRO A 1008 -34.60 -20.03 -32.17
N ASP A 1009 -33.84 -21.14 -32.09
CA ASP A 1009 -34.33 -22.48 -31.76
C ASP A 1009 -34.70 -22.64 -30.28
N VAL A 1010 -34.30 -21.69 -29.41
CA VAL A 1010 -34.67 -21.71 -28.00
C VAL A 1010 -36.12 -21.27 -27.80
N GLU A 1011 -36.88 -22.06 -27.05
CA GLU A 1011 -38.28 -21.75 -26.72
C GLU A 1011 -38.42 -20.41 -25.97
N PRO A 1012 -39.48 -19.61 -26.22
CA PRO A 1012 -39.73 -18.38 -25.48
C PRO A 1012 -39.90 -18.59 -23.98
N GLY A 1013 -39.28 -17.72 -23.18
CA GLY A 1013 -39.38 -17.77 -21.72
C GLY A 1013 -38.55 -18.88 -21.10
N MET A 1014 -37.36 -19.14 -21.64
CA MET A 1014 -36.31 -19.96 -21.03
C MET A 1014 -35.23 -19.06 -20.41
N VAL A 1015 -34.65 -19.50 -19.30
CA VAL A 1015 -33.48 -18.90 -18.66
C VAL A 1015 -32.35 -19.93 -18.59
N ALA A 1016 -31.13 -19.51 -18.85
CA ALA A 1016 -29.95 -20.36 -18.82
C ALA A 1016 -29.16 -20.17 -17.51
N TYR A 1017 -28.58 -21.27 -17.02
CA TYR A 1017 -27.67 -21.27 -15.88
C TYR A 1017 -26.46 -22.19 -16.12
N PRO A 1018 -25.28 -21.87 -15.56
CA PRO A 1018 -24.13 -22.77 -15.59
C PRO A 1018 -24.47 -24.16 -15.05
N HIS A 1019 -24.20 -25.20 -15.86
CA HIS A 1019 -24.48 -26.59 -15.51
C HIS A 1019 -23.20 -27.41 -15.37
N ARG A 1020 -22.32 -27.30 -16.36
CA ARG A 1020 -21.03 -28.01 -16.39
C ARG A 1020 -19.98 -27.10 -17.02
N LEU A 1021 -18.80 -27.06 -16.42
CA LEU A 1021 -17.61 -26.48 -17.04
C LEU A 1021 -16.79 -27.64 -17.60
N ASP A 1022 -16.82 -27.79 -18.92
CA ASP A 1022 -16.10 -28.84 -19.65
C ASP A 1022 -14.60 -28.70 -19.43
N ARG A 1023 -14.11 -27.48 -19.65
CA ARG A 1023 -12.71 -27.11 -19.46
C ARG A 1023 -12.57 -25.61 -19.22
N VAL A 1024 -11.56 -25.28 -18.43
CA VAL A 1024 -10.90 -23.96 -18.42
C VAL A 1024 -9.40 -24.18 -18.41
N ASP A 1025 -8.70 -23.39 -19.21
CA ASP A 1025 -7.23 -23.34 -19.30
C ASP A 1025 -6.75 -21.96 -18.86
N PHE A 1026 -5.80 -21.94 -17.93
CA PHE A 1026 -5.16 -20.72 -17.42
C PHE A 1026 -3.75 -20.60 -17.99
N PHE A 1027 -3.54 -19.60 -18.84
CA PHE A 1027 -2.24 -19.29 -19.43
C PHE A 1027 -1.44 -18.34 -18.53
N ASP A 1028 -2.13 -17.39 -17.90
CA ASP A 1028 -1.60 -16.46 -16.91
C ASP A 1028 -2.65 -16.19 -15.80
N PRO A 1029 -2.21 -15.76 -14.59
CA PRO A 1029 -3.13 -15.36 -13.53
C PRO A 1029 -4.04 -14.20 -13.97
N LEU A 1030 -5.29 -14.19 -13.51
CA LEU A 1030 -6.15 -13.03 -13.64
C LEU A 1030 -5.62 -11.89 -12.74
N PRO A 1031 -5.39 -10.67 -13.28
CA PRO A 1031 -4.92 -9.55 -12.47
C PRO A 1031 -6.03 -9.02 -11.57
N ARG A 1032 -5.65 -8.42 -10.43
CA ARG A 1032 -6.58 -7.78 -9.47
C ARG A 1032 -7.05 -6.39 -9.91
N SER A 1033 -6.40 -5.80 -10.90
CA SER A 1033 -6.74 -4.48 -11.46
C SER A 1033 -6.33 -4.41 -12.93
N GLY A 1034 -6.88 -3.43 -13.65
CA GLY A 1034 -6.68 -3.28 -15.09
C GLY A 1034 -7.81 -3.91 -15.90
N LEU A 1035 -8.06 -3.38 -17.10
CA LEU A 1035 -9.22 -3.76 -17.91
C LEU A 1035 -8.97 -5.07 -18.65
N LEU A 1036 -9.89 -6.02 -18.49
CA LEU A 1036 -9.89 -7.29 -19.19
C LEU A 1036 -10.87 -7.25 -20.36
N GLN A 1037 -10.43 -7.74 -21.51
CA GLN A 1037 -11.26 -7.95 -22.69
C GLN A 1037 -11.80 -9.38 -22.67
N VAL A 1038 -13.12 -9.53 -22.70
CA VAL A 1038 -13.82 -10.81 -22.64
C VAL A 1038 -14.59 -11.02 -23.94
N GLU A 1039 -14.35 -12.17 -24.58
CA GLU A 1039 -15.02 -12.56 -25.82
C GLU A 1039 -15.74 -13.90 -25.64
N SER A 1040 -17.05 -13.91 -25.84
CA SER A 1040 -17.90 -15.09 -25.68
C SER A 1040 -18.56 -15.46 -27.01
N ARG A 1041 -18.58 -16.75 -27.35
CA ARG A 1041 -19.14 -17.27 -28.61
C ARG A 1041 -20.07 -18.45 -28.36
N PHE A 1042 -21.25 -18.38 -28.96
CA PHE A 1042 -22.18 -19.51 -28.97
C PHE A 1042 -21.64 -20.62 -29.87
N ALA A 1043 -21.46 -21.80 -29.30
CA ALA A 1043 -20.85 -22.97 -29.95
C ALA A 1043 -21.88 -24.08 -30.26
N GLY A 1044 -23.18 -23.74 -30.27
CA GLY A 1044 -24.27 -24.69 -30.51
C GLY A 1044 -24.78 -25.34 -29.23
N PHE A 1045 -25.43 -26.49 -29.37
CA PHE A 1045 -25.99 -27.27 -28.25
C PHE A 1045 -25.26 -28.61 -28.10
N GLU A 1046 -25.08 -29.06 -26.86
CA GLU A 1046 -24.57 -30.40 -26.55
C GLU A 1046 -25.62 -31.47 -26.87
N ASP A 1047 -26.91 -31.11 -26.84
CA ASP A 1047 -28.03 -32.02 -27.04
C ASP A 1047 -28.94 -31.65 -28.22
N THR A 1048 -29.67 -32.66 -28.70
CA THR A 1048 -30.61 -32.51 -29.82
C THR A 1048 -31.92 -31.83 -29.43
N GLU A 1049 -32.17 -31.68 -28.13
CA GLU A 1049 -33.36 -31.00 -27.58
C GLU A 1049 -33.16 -29.48 -27.42
N CYS A 1050 -31.97 -28.96 -27.77
CA CYS A 1050 -31.61 -27.56 -27.61
C CYS A 1050 -31.76 -27.05 -26.16
N ARG A 1051 -31.44 -27.90 -25.18
CA ARG A 1051 -31.56 -27.59 -23.75
C ARG A 1051 -30.22 -27.29 -23.09
N ARG A 1052 -29.10 -27.75 -23.67
CA ARG A 1052 -27.75 -27.54 -23.14
C ARG A 1052 -26.89 -26.73 -24.10
N PRO A 1053 -27.05 -25.39 -24.13
CA PRO A 1053 -26.21 -24.55 -24.97
C PRO A 1053 -24.75 -24.56 -24.50
N VAL A 1054 -23.83 -24.46 -25.46
CA VAL A 1054 -22.39 -24.46 -25.24
C VAL A 1054 -21.83 -23.09 -25.60
N VAL A 1055 -21.00 -22.55 -24.72
CA VAL A 1055 -20.38 -21.23 -24.90
C VAL A 1055 -18.87 -21.36 -24.70
N ASP A 1056 -18.11 -20.87 -25.68
CA ASP A 1056 -16.66 -20.71 -25.57
C ASP A 1056 -16.33 -19.26 -25.18
N ILE A 1057 -15.47 -19.08 -24.18
CA ILE A 1057 -15.11 -17.77 -23.63
C ILE A 1057 -13.58 -17.63 -23.62
N GLN A 1058 -13.10 -16.47 -24.05
CA GLN A 1058 -11.69 -16.07 -24.04
C GLN A 1058 -11.52 -14.76 -23.26
N VAL A 1059 -10.46 -14.66 -22.46
CA VAL A 1059 -10.14 -13.43 -21.71
C VAL A 1059 -8.72 -13.01 -22.03
N SER A 1060 -8.52 -11.72 -22.29
CA SER A 1060 -7.21 -11.14 -22.58
C SER A 1060 -7.00 -9.81 -21.87
N CYS A 1061 -5.73 -9.47 -21.64
CA CYS A 1061 -5.29 -8.18 -21.08
C CYS A 1061 -4.10 -7.69 -21.91
N ASP A 1062 -4.16 -6.46 -22.42
CA ASP A 1062 -3.14 -5.88 -23.30
C ASP A 1062 -2.73 -6.79 -24.47
N GLY A 1063 -3.70 -7.48 -25.07
CA GLY A 1063 -3.50 -8.41 -26.18
C GLY A 1063 -2.92 -9.78 -25.81
N ARG A 1064 -2.65 -10.05 -24.52
CA ARG A 1064 -2.21 -11.36 -24.02
C ARG A 1064 -3.40 -12.19 -23.53
N MET A 1065 -3.51 -13.43 -24.01
CA MET A 1065 -4.56 -14.38 -23.59
C MET A 1065 -4.29 -14.87 -22.16
N LEU A 1066 -5.22 -14.65 -21.24
CA LEU A 1066 -5.10 -15.06 -19.85
C LEU A 1066 -5.77 -16.41 -19.59
N LEU A 1067 -6.98 -16.60 -20.14
CA LEU A 1067 -7.71 -17.86 -20.02
C LEU A 1067 -8.63 -18.13 -21.21
N ALA A 1068 -8.92 -19.40 -21.43
CA ALA A 1068 -9.95 -19.86 -22.34
C ALA A 1068 -10.79 -20.96 -21.67
N MET A 1069 -12.11 -20.89 -21.81
CA MET A 1069 -13.02 -21.87 -21.21
C MET A 1069 -14.18 -22.26 -22.11
N ARG A 1070 -14.71 -23.46 -21.87
CA ARG A 1070 -15.92 -23.99 -22.51
C ARG A 1070 -16.94 -24.32 -21.42
N LEU A 1071 -18.02 -23.56 -21.42
CA LEU A 1071 -19.12 -23.66 -20.46
C LEU A 1071 -20.33 -24.31 -21.14
N ILE A 1072 -20.97 -25.26 -20.44
CA ILE A 1072 -22.28 -25.80 -20.79
C ILE A 1072 -23.28 -25.25 -19.79
N GLU A 1073 -24.30 -24.60 -20.33
CA GLU A 1073 -25.44 -24.13 -19.54
C GLU A 1073 -26.62 -25.08 -19.68
N LEU A 1074 -27.64 -24.88 -18.85
CA LEU A 1074 -28.88 -25.63 -18.91
C LEU A 1074 -30.07 -24.67 -18.93
N LEU A 1075 -30.92 -24.82 -19.93
CA LEU A 1075 -32.13 -24.02 -20.10
C LEU A 1075 -33.27 -24.54 -19.24
N TYR A 1076 -33.87 -23.64 -18.46
CA TYR A 1076 -35.03 -23.88 -17.62
C TYR A 1076 -36.20 -22.99 -18.04
N PRO A 1077 -37.43 -23.52 -18.07
CA PRO A 1077 -38.60 -22.70 -18.34
C PRO A 1077 -38.81 -21.74 -17.17
N VAL A 1078 -39.02 -20.45 -17.49
CA VAL A 1078 -39.48 -19.44 -16.54
C VAL A 1078 -40.85 -19.91 -16.02
N GLY A 1079 -40.84 -20.52 -14.82
CA GLY A 1079 -42.04 -21.09 -14.20
C GLY A 1079 -43.12 -20.03 -13.93
N PRO A 1080 -44.35 -20.44 -13.54
CA PRO A 1080 -45.42 -19.51 -13.15
C PRO A 1080 -44.95 -18.47 -12.14
N PHE A 1081 -44.00 -18.90 -11.30
CA PHE A 1081 -43.25 -18.12 -10.35
C PHE A 1081 -42.71 -16.80 -10.91
N LEU A 1082 -41.80 -16.82 -11.90
CA LEU A 1082 -41.15 -15.63 -12.47
C LEU A 1082 -42.00 -14.91 -13.54
N LYS A 1083 -43.05 -15.57 -14.05
CA LYS A 1083 -44.02 -14.99 -15.00
C LYS A 1083 -45.03 -14.06 -14.32
N ALA A 1084 -45.36 -14.31 -13.06
CA ALA A 1084 -46.38 -13.57 -12.32
C ALA A 1084 -45.93 -12.19 -11.82
N VAL A 1085 -44.62 -11.91 -11.83
CA VAL A 1085 -44.04 -10.64 -11.33
C VAL A 1085 -43.18 -10.02 -12.43
N PRO A 1086 -43.51 -8.78 -12.87
CA PRO A 1086 -42.68 -8.05 -13.83
C PRO A 1086 -41.21 -7.95 -13.37
N PRO A 1087 -40.23 -8.05 -14.28
CA PRO A 1087 -38.80 -8.03 -13.95
C PRO A 1087 -38.38 -6.92 -12.96
N GLU A 1088 -38.90 -5.72 -13.15
CA GLU A 1088 -38.65 -4.52 -12.33
C GLU A 1088 -39.11 -4.64 -10.87
N HIS A 1089 -40.04 -5.56 -10.59
CA HIS A 1089 -40.60 -5.78 -9.25
C HIS A 1089 -40.10 -7.06 -8.57
N ARG A 1090 -39.26 -7.86 -9.24
CA ARG A 1090 -38.80 -9.16 -8.73
C ARG A 1090 -38.04 -9.06 -7.42
N ASN A 1091 -37.10 -8.13 -7.29
CA ASN A 1091 -36.37 -7.93 -6.04
C ASN A 1091 -37.30 -7.48 -4.92
N THR A 1092 -38.15 -6.48 -5.17
CA THR A 1092 -39.12 -5.98 -4.19
C THR A 1092 -40.07 -7.06 -3.71
N PHE A 1093 -40.58 -7.91 -4.61
CA PHE A 1093 -41.52 -8.95 -4.25
C PHE A 1093 -40.84 -10.19 -3.66
N TYR A 1094 -39.79 -10.72 -4.27
CA TYR A 1094 -39.19 -11.99 -3.84
C TYR A 1094 -38.16 -11.87 -2.72
N ARG A 1095 -37.30 -10.86 -2.78
CA ARG A 1095 -36.25 -10.61 -1.78
C ARG A 1095 -36.80 -9.81 -0.61
N ASP A 1096 -37.43 -8.66 -0.91
CA ASP A 1096 -37.87 -7.71 0.11
C ASP A 1096 -39.26 -8.04 0.67
N ARG A 1097 -39.98 -8.99 0.02
CA ARG A 1097 -41.31 -9.49 0.42
C ARG A 1097 -42.35 -8.38 0.59
N LEU A 1098 -42.26 -7.37 -0.28
CA LEU A 1098 -43.19 -6.27 -0.37
C LEU A 1098 -44.24 -6.55 -1.46
N PRO A 1099 -45.50 -6.09 -1.29
CA PRO A 1099 -46.51 -6.26 -2.32
C PRO A 1099 -46.12 -5.51 -3.61
N ALA A 1100 -46.37 -6.13 -4.75
CA ALA A 1100 -46.12 -5.52 -6.07
C ALA A 1100 -47.41 -5.57 -6.92
N PRO A 1101 -47.63 -4.58 -7.81
CA PRO A 1101 -48.77 -4.60 -8.72
C PRO A 1101 -48.82 -5.90 -9.52
N HIS A 1102 -50.00 -6.51 -9.61
CA HIS A 1102 -50.26 -7.76 -10.36
C HIS A 1102 -49.58 -9.04 -9.83
N ALA A 1103 -48.69 -8.97 -8.83
CA ALA A 1103 -48.04 -10.11 -8.20
C ALA A 1103 -48.94 -10.78 -7.15
N ARG A 1104 -49.39 -12.02 -7.40
CA ARG A 1104 -50.42 -12.70 -6.57
C ARG A 1104 -50.05 -14.12 -6.12
N GLY A 1105 -48.76 -14.47 -6.22
CA GLY A 1105 -48.24 -15.80 -5.87
C GLY A 1105 -48.20 -16.78 -7.05
N ILE A 1106 -48.14 -18.09 -6.75
CA ILE A 1106 -47.96 -19.15 -7.76
C ILE A 1106 -49.26 -19.90 -8.10
N SER A 1107 -50.36 -19.58 -7.43
CA SER A 1107 -51.66 -20.20 -7.63
C SER A 1107 -52.45 -19.53 -8.77
N ASP A 1108 -53.23 -20.31 -9.50
CA ASP A 1108 -54.16 -19.80 -10.52
C ASP A 1108 -55.42 -19.24 -9.85
N ALA A 1109 -55.90 -18.09 -10.31
CA ALA A 1109 -57.15 -17.48 -9.83
C ALA A 1109 -58.26 -17.64 -10.87
N VAL A 1110 -59.36 -18.31 -10.50
CA VAL A 1110 -60.54 -18.49 -11.35
C VAL A 1110 -61.78 -18.01 -10.59
N GLY A 1111 -62.26 -16.81 -10.92
CA GLY A 1111 -63.38 -16.16 -10.23
C GLY A 1111 -63.06 -15.84 -8.75
N ASP A 1112 -63.87 -16.38 -7.85
CA ASP A 1112 -63.70 -16.26 -6.40
C ASP A 1112 -62.79 -17.33 -5.81
N ALA A 1113 -62.27 -18.27 -6.61
CA ALA A 1113 -61.44 -19.38 -6.15
C ALA A 1113 -59.97 -19.23 -6.56
N THR A 1114 -59.08 -19.81 -5.74
CA THR A 1114 -57.64 -19.96 -6.01
C THR A 1114 -57.30 -21.44 -6.08
N THR A 1115 -56.59 -21.89 -7.11
CA THR A 1115 -56.19 -23.29 -7.30
C THR A 1115 -54.69 -23.46 -7.43
N LEU A 1116 -54.12 -24.47 -6.78
CA LEU A 1116 -52.69 -24.77 -6.84
C LEU A 1116 -52.44 -26.28 -6.93
N SER A 1117 -51.59 -26.69 -7.88
CA SER A 1117 -51.22 -28.09 -8.06
C SER A 1117 -49.87 -28.43 -7.39
N ALA A 1118 -49.71 -29.67 -6.94
CA ALA A 1118 -48.44 -30.18 -6.45
C ALA A 1118 -47.32 -30.11 -7.52
N ARG A 1119 -47.68 -30.26 -8.80
CA ARG A 1119 -46.75 -30.11 -9.93
C ARG A 1119 -46.24 -28.66 -10.02
N THR A 1120 -47.12 -27.67 -9.89
CA THR A 1120 -46.75 -26.24 -9.88
C THR A 1120 -45.78 -25.95 -8.74
N VAL A 1121 -46.06 -26.44 -7.53
CA VAL A 1121 -45.15 -26.29 -6.37
C VAL A 1121 -43.78 -26.91 -6.66
N SER A 1122 -43.72 -28.10 -7.26
CA SER A 1122 -42.45 -28.75 -7.61
C SER A 1122 -41.66 -27.99 -8.68
N VAL A 1123 -42.34 -27.44 -9.69
CA VAL A 1123 -41.68 -26.67 -10.78
C VAL A 1123 -41.18 -25.32 -10.27
N CYS A 1124 -41.88 -24.69 -9.32
CA CYS A 1124 -41.49 -23.39 -8.76
C CYS A 1124 -40.38 -23.48 -7.70
N ASP A 1125 -40.02 -24.68 -7.23
CA ASP A 1125 -39.06 -24.92 -6.15
C ASP A 1125 -37.79 -25.66 -6.63
N TRP A 1126 -37.42 -25.43 -7.90
CA TRP A 1126 -36.24 -26.04 -8.55
C TRP A 1126 -34.91 -25.62 -7.90
N ILE A 1127 -34.86 -24.46 -7.24
CA ILE A 1127 -33.86 -24.13 -6.22
C ILE A 1127 -34.47 -24.44 -4.85
N PRO A 1128 -33.91 -25.39 -4.09
CA PRO A 1128 -34.44 -25.74 -2.77
C PRO A 1128 -34.58 -24.52 -1.84
N GLY A 1129 -35.73 -24.40 -1.18
CA GLY A 1129 -35.99 -23.34 -0.20
C GLY A 1129 -36.66 -22.08 -0.76
N THR A 1130 -36.79 -21.96 -2.08
CA THR A 1130 -37.45 -20.83 -2.76
C THR A 1130 -38.83 -20.53 -2.20
N LEU A 1131 -39.75 -21.52 -2.22
CA LEU A 1131 -41.12 -21.26 -1.75
C LEU A 1131 -41.18 -21.14 -0.21
N ALA A 1132 -40.25 -21.76 0.52
CA ALA A 1132 -40.18 -21.57 1.97
C ALA A 1132 -39.82 -20.13 2.33
N HIS A 1133 -38.87 -19.53 1.60
CA HIS A 1133 -38.48 -18.13 1.74
C HIS A 1133 -39.67 -17.19 1.50
N ILE A 1134 -40.35 -17.31 0.37
CA ILE A 1134 -41.37 -16.35 -0.07
C ILE A 1134 -42.61 -16.42 0.80
N TYR A 1135 -43.04 -17.62 1.17
CA TYR A 1135 -44.27 -17.82 1.93
C TYR A 1135 -44.03 -17.84 3.44
N ARG A 1136 -42.79 -17.71 3.92
CA ARG A 1136 -42.40 -17.90 5.32
C ARG A 1136 -43.01 -19.18 5.91
N LEU A 1137 -42.83 -20.29 5.18
CA LEU A 1137 -43.39 -21.57 5.61
C LEU A 1137 -42.70 -22.02 6.91
N PRO A 1138 -43.44 -22.58 7.89
CA PRO A 1138 -42.83 -23.19 9.06
C PRO A 1138 -41.90 -24.35 8.68
N GLU A 1139 -40.86 -24.56 9.48
CA GLU A 1139 -39.94 -25.68 9.30
C GLU A 1139 -40.65 -27.04 9.33
N GLY A 1140 -40.14 -28.00 8.56
CA GLY A 1140 -40.69 -29.37 8.51
C GLY A 1140 -42.00 -29.54 7.74
N VAL A 1141 -42.65 -28.46 7.26
CA VAL A 1141 -43.90 -28.57 6.50
C VAL A 1141 -43.65 -29.14 5.09
N ARG A 1142 -44.24 -30.30 4.79
CA ARG A 1142 -44.10 -31.03 3.50
C ARG A 1142 -45.44 -31.47 2.93
N GLY A 1143 -45.41 -32.04 1.71
CA GLY A 1143 -46.56 -32.69 1.07
C GLY A 1143 -47.80 -31.80 0.96
N ARG A 1144 -48.98 -32.38 1.26
CA ARG A 1144 -50.27 -31.67 1.17
C ARG A 1144 -50.35 -30.43 2.06
N GLN A 1145 -49.75 -30.47 3.26
CA GLN A 1145 -49.79 -29.33 4.18
C GLN A 1145 -49.04 -28.12 3.62
N ARG A 1146 -47.90 -28.36 2.95
CA ARG A 1146 -47.17 -27.32 2.20
C ARG A 1146 -48.03 -26.73 1.10
N LEU A 1147 -48.67 -27.59 0.30
CA LEU A 1147 -49.53 -27.20 -0.82
C LEU A 1147 -50.71 -26.32 -0.37
N VAL A 1148 -51.44 -26.74 0.67
CA VAL A 1148 -52.59 -25.99 1.20
C VAL A 1148 -52.14 -24.64 1.76
N ARG A 1149 -51.03 -24.58 2.50
CA ARG A 1149 -50.56 -23.32 3.07
C ARG A 1149 -50.22 -22.29 2.01
N ILE A 1150 -49.54 -22.69 0.94
CA ILE A 1150 -49.24 -21.80 -0.18
C ILE A 1150 -50.53 -21.33 -0.85
N ALA A 1151 -51.48 -22.22 -1.13
CA ALA A 1151 -52.74 -21.88 -1.78
C ALA A 1151 -53.61 -20.91 -0.95
N VAL A 1152 -53.65 -21.08 0.37
CA VAL A 1152 -54.38 -20.17 1.29
C VAL A 1152 -53.67 -18.82 1.38
N ALA A 1153 -52.34 -18.79 1.48
CA ALA A 1153 -51.57 -17.56 1.48
C ALA A 1153 -51.80 -16.74 0.20
N ASP A 1154 -51.75 -17.38 -0.98
CA ASP A 1154 -52.05 -16.74 -2.27
C ASP A 1154 -53.50 -16.22 -2.32
N HIS A 1155 -54.45 -17.02 -1.85
CA HIS A 1155 -55.86 -16.63 -1.86
C HIS A 1155 -56.14 -15.38 -1.04
N VAL A 1156 -55.61 -15.32 0.18
CA VAL A 1156 -55.83 -14.21 1.11
C VAL A 1156 -55.05 -12.98 0.68
N ALA A 1157 -53.77 -13.14 0.28
CA ALA A 1157 -52.95 -12.08 -0.28
C ALA A 1157 -53.64 -11.40 -1.48
N ARG A 1158 -54.28 -12.19 -2.35
CA ARG A 1158 -55.08 -11.68 -3.48
C ARG A 1158 -56.26 -10.83 -3.03
N LEU A 1159 -56.94 -11.18 -1.94
CA LEU A 1159 -58.11 -10.44 -1.43
C LEU A 1159 -57.71 -9.14 -0.75
N THR A 1160 -56.57 -9.13 -0.05
CA THR A 1160 -56.12 -8.01 0.78
C THR A 1160 -55.09 -7.11 0.11
N GLY A 1161 -54.55 -7.51 -1.04
CA GLY A 1161 -53.49 -6.77 -1.73
C GLY A 1161 -52.14 -6.78 -1.00
N THR A 1162 -51.92 -7.74 -0.10
CA THR A 1162 -50.67 -7.88 0.66
C THR A 1162 -49.75 -8.96 0.08
N HIS A 1163 -48.49 -9.00 0.51
CA HIS A 1163 -47.57 -10.05 0.11
C HIS A 1163 -47.92 -11.39 0.81
N PRO A 1164 -47.84 -12.56 0.15
CA PRO A 1164 -48.18 -13.86 0.75
C PRO A 1164 -47.44 -14.18 2.06
N SER A 1165 -46.22 -13.69 2.25
CA SER A 1165 -45.46 -13.85 3.51
C SER A 1165 -46.09 -13.17 4.72
N GLN A 1166 -47.04 -12.25 4.51
CA GLN A 1166 -47.74 -11.53 5.59
C GLN A 1166 -49.01 -12.27 6.02
N VAL A 1167 -49.36 -13.37 5.37
CA VAL A 1167 -50.55 -14.17 5.68
C VAL A 1167 -50.18 -15.25 6.69
N GLU A 1168 -50.79 -15.21 7.87
CA GLU A 1168 -50.63 -16.22 8.92
C GLU A 1168 -51.81 -17.17 8.93
N ILE A 1169 -51.54 -18.45 8.67
CA ILE A 1169 -52.58 -19.46 8.47
C ILE A 1169 -52.86 -20.17 9.79
N THR A 1170 -54.13 -20.31 10.15
CA THR A 1170 -54.56 -20.98 11.38
C THR A 1170 -54.13 -22.44 11.40
N ALA A 1171 -53.99 -23.03 12.60
CA ALA A 1171 -53.58 -24.42 12.76
C ALA A 1171 -54.51 -25.41 12.02
N GLY A 1172 -55.80 -25.09 11.89
CA GLY A 1172 -56.80 -25.89 11.18
C GLY A 1172 -56.80 -25.72 9.65
N LEU A 1173 -55.95 -24.84 9.10
CA LEU A 1173 -55.87 -24.51 7.66
C LEU A 1173 -57.19 -24.01 7.03
N ASN A 1174 -58.14 -23.56 7.86
CA ASN A 1174 -59.48 -23.11 7.48
C ASN A 1174 -59.69 -21.60 7.66
N GLY A 1175 -58.61 -20.86 7.93
CA GLY A 1175 -58.61 -19.42 8.03
C GLY A 1175 -57.20 -18.84 8.01
N ALA A 1176 -57.08 -17.54 7.79
CA ALA A 1176 -55.82 -16.82 7.92
C ALA A 1176 -56.01 -15.38 8.38
N THR A 1177 -55.00 -14.81 9.02
CA THR A 1177 -54.91 -13.39 9.36
C THR A 1177 -53.83 -12.72 8.53
N VAL A 1178 -53.88 -11.40 8.39
CA VAL A 1178 -52.82 -10.62 7.73
C VAL A 1178 -52.08 -9.78 8.76
N ARG A 1179 -50.76 -9.95 8.86
CA ARG A 1179 -49.92 -9.22 9.81
C ARG A 1179 -50.17 -7.71 9.74
N GLY A 1180 -50.39 -7.08 10.89
CA GLY A 1180 -50.64 -5.63 10.99
C GLY A 1180 -52.10 -5.19 10.75
N SER A 1181 -53.02 -6.09 10.42
CA SER A 1181 -54.41 -5.75 10.00
C SER A 1181 -55.47 -5.83 11.10
N GLY A 1182 -55.08 -5.92 12.37
CA GLY A 1182 -55.99 -6.25 13.49
C GLY A 1182 -56.37 -7.74 13.52
N PRO A 1183 -57.18 -8.20 14.50
CA PRO A 1183 -57.47 -9.62 14.72
C PRO A 1183 -58.45 -10.24 13.70
N HIS A 1184 -58.64 -9.64 12.53
CA HIS A 1184 -59.59 -10.12 11.54
C HIS A 1184 -59.11 -11.42 10.90
N ILE A 1185 -59.89 -12.50 11.06
CA ILE A 1185 -59.64 -13.80 10.42
C ILE A 1185 -60.43 -13.85 9.11
N HIS A 1186 -59.74 -14.11 8.01
CA HIS A 1186 -60.33 -14.45 6.72
C HIS A 1186 -60.65 -15.95 6.70
N PRO A 1187 -61.92 -16.37 6.83
CA PRO A 1187 -62.26 -17.79 6.77
C PRO A 1187 -62.14 -18.31 5.34
N VAL A 1188 -61.56 -19.50 5.17
CA VAL A 1188 -61.36 -20.14 3.87
C VAL A 1188 -61.83 -21.58 3.87
N ASP A 1189 -62.45 -22.01 2.78
CA ASP A 1189 -62.82 -23.39 2.52
C ASP A 1189 -61.80 -24.01 1.55
N VAL A 1190 -61.19 -25.12 1.95
CA VAL A 1190 -60.14 -25.83 1.20
C VAL A 1190 -60.68 -27.17 0.71
N VAL A 1191 -60.64 -27.40 -0.60
CA VAL A 1191 -61.12 -28.63 -1.25
C VAL A 1191 -60.01 -29.26 -2.08
N ASP A 1192 -59.74 -30.55 -1.88
CA ASP A 1192 -58.84 -31.29 -2.75
C ASP A 1192 -59.56 -31.67 -4.06
N LEU A 1193 -58.92 -31.38 -5.18
CA LEU A 1193 -59.33 -31.76 -6.54
C LEU A 1193 -58.51 -32.96 -7.03
N PRO A 1194 -58.98 -33.69 -8.08
CA PRO A 1194 -58.18 -34.72 -8.73
C PRO A 1194 -56.80 -34.22 -9.19
N ASN A 1195 -55.83 -35.14 -9.32
CA ASN A 1195 -54.44 -34.86 -9.76
C ASN A 1195 -53.57 -34.05 -8.79
N GLY A 1196 -53.87 -34.09 -7.49
CA GLY A 1196 -53.03 -33.44 -6.46
C GLY A 1196 -53.10 -31.91 -6.49
N THR A 1197 -54.30 -31.37 -6.78
CA THR A 1197 -54.57 -29.93 -6.83
C THR A 1197 -55.47 -29.53 -5.66
N VAL A 1198 -55.22 -28.37 -5.06
CA VAL A 1198 -56.04 -27.81 -3.98
C VAL A 1198 -56.78 -26.57 -4.50
N ARG A 1199 -58.07 -26.44 -4.17
CA ARG A 1199 -58.91 -25.27 -4.42
C ARG A 1199 -59.25 -24.58 -3.10
N VAL A 1200 -59.10 -23.26 -3.04
CA VAL A 1200 -59.40 -22.40 -1.89
C VAL A 1200 -60.45 -21.35 -2.28
N THR A 1201 -61.51 -21.19 -1.48
CA THR A 1201 -62.56 -20.18 -1.63
C THR A 1201 -62.82 -19.46 -0.30
N SER A 1202 -63.32 -18.22 -0.32
CA SER A 1202 -63.70 -17.52 0.92
C SER A 1202 -64.99 -18.12 1.51
N SER A 1203 -64.98 -18.47 2.80
CA SER A 1203 -66.17 -18.98 3.48
C SER A 1203 -67.12 -17.83 3.85
N LYS A 1204 -68.44 -18.04 3.81
CA LYS A 1204 -69.39 -17.05 4.36
C LYS A 1204 -69.24 -16.97 5.90
N PRO A 1205 -69.29 -15.77 6.52
CA PRO A 1205 -69.08 -15.62 7.96
C PRO A 1205 -70.10 -16.43 8.75
N ARG A 1206 -69.61 -17.30 9.66
CA ARG A 1206 -70.45 -17.99 10.65
C ARG A 1206 -70.57 -17.07 11.88
N PRO A 1207 -71.77 -16.86 12.46
CA PRO A 1207 -71.95 -16.00 13.62
C PRO A 1207 -71.17 -16.54 14.82
N GLU A 1208 -70.37 -15.67 15.46
CA GLU A 1208 -69.50 -15.98 16.60
C GLU A 1208 -70.28 -16.49 17.81
N ARG A 1209 -69.69 -17.42 18.58
CA ARG A 1209 -70.15 -17.88 19.90
C ARG A 1209 -69.01 -17.87 20.89
#